data_AF-G8YKN2-F1
#
_entry.id   AF-G8YKN2-F1
#
_cell.length_a   1.000
_cell.length_b   1.000
_cell.length_c   1.000
_cell.angle_alpha   90.00
_cell.angle_beta   90.00
_cell.angle_gamma   90.00
#
_symmetry.space_group_name_H-M   'P 1'
#
loop_
_entity.id
_entity.type
_entity.pdbx_description
1 polymer ?
#
loop_
_entity_poly.entity_id
_entity_poly.type
_entity_poly.pdbx_seq_one_letter_code
_entity_poly.pdbx_strand_id
1 'polypeptide(L)'
;MGRSARLSKRSKKRPVSSGPVVSKTGVPYDYIVIIDSGSTGSRVFVYNWLNPSYVLKKGLDYKELLHKSGFNLLKKRLVEYGRERDERDGDKYESDTESAAQHEDEAKGPFRFPRVGHKDRWYAKVKPGISSFNMSPQKIGKHHLKHLLDLASSVVPKSQHYRTPIFLHSTAGMRLLNPTEQERLLSNICDYFRGNSDFYLPDCASHINVLDGNVEGLYGWLAINYLIGALDDPESHNHGKNHTTYGLLDMGGASTQVVFEPNSTETKKHKKNLFSIDLTEVPRTSINDTSSKSLNEYDIFTKPKTLNYDVYSDSFLGFGIYQAYQNYSSTLIDNYKKEQKIDPETSPSYLDFPVPDPCMPKGYTTKRIVGDEGVHFTGESDFPKCLSSIFPVLSKSPYNYGADKPDGDCTEFNNTKEVSSCLMNENIPAFDFDVNHFIGVSGYWDSVESLLEYHRTHANAENLSKRGHKKNKNKNKDPETYDYKTIYRETQEICSESLSGLIKLNDNRPSNDQLTEVELSELCFKSSWILNFLHLGLGFPRFGIDKLTDENSQFKSLELVENIGDSSFSWTLGRAILYANDEYVQAFNNFTLENISQGKGNSENIRSKLLKRPGFCYSAAPNVYHYGAEEDTFPPRPRYTESEDYSYSSSYTSQYEPNKSESKWSIEPHRWYGFFTFSALLMLILWLMIGNRGRAAMKQKIEDRVRSISSLMHKINLKRHPFQYFKLNNSSTGTMDYELGHVPQETEPDNNKPSHNEQFVVSEDDDKPDSNSV
;
A
#
# COMPACT_ATOMS: atom_id res chain seq x y z
N MET A 1 -36.56 7.48 30.33
CA MET A 1 -35.48 7.52 31.35
C MET A 1 -34.15 7.67 30.64
N GLY A 2 -33.48 8.82 30.83
CA GLY A 2 -32.28 9.18 30.09
C GLY A 2 -31.06 8.33 30.47
N ARG A 3 -30.40 7.73 29.47
CA ARG A 3 -29.07 7.14 29.62
C ARG A 3 -28.02 8.19 29.28
N SER A 4 -27.33 8.64 30.32
CA SER A 4 -26.15 9.49 30.27
C SER A 4 -25.07 8.87 29.37
N ALA A 5 -24.68 9.59 28.33
CA ALA A 5 -23.56 9.24 27.47
C ALA A 5 -22.26 9.34 28.29
N ARG A 6 -21.69 8.20 28.68
CA ARG A 6 -20.30 8.13 29.16
C ARG A 6 -19.38 8.47 27.99
N LEU A 7 -18.96 9.73 27.91
CA LEU A 7 -17.79 10.16 27.14
C LEU A 7 -16.61 9.24 27.51
N SER A 8 -16.19 8.40 26.57
CA SER A 8 -15.00 7.58 26.76
C SER A 8 -13.79 8.51 26.89
N LYS A 9 -12.99 8.33 27.95
CA LYS A 9 -11.72 9.04 28.12
C LYS A 9 -10.83 8.68 26.93
N ARG A 10 -10.65 9.64 26.03
CA ARG A 10 -9.74 9.57 24.88
C ARG A 10 -8.33 9.29 25.44
N SER A 11 -7.87 8.05 25.29
CA SER A 11 -6.48 7.67 25.59
C SER A 11 -5.56 8.55 24.74
N LYS A 12 -4.80 9.46 25.36
CA LYS A 12 -3.73 10.20 24.69
C LYS A 12 -2.67 9.17 24.27
N LYS A 13 -2.74 8.68 23.03
CA LYS A 13 -1.69 7.83 22.45
C LYS A 13 -0.37 8.61 22.52
N ARG A 14 0.68 8.00 23.09
CA ARG A 14 2.03 8.58 23.20
C ARG A 14 2.54 9.05 21.82
N PRO A 15 3.23 10.20 21.71
CA PRO A 15 3.77 10.72 20.45
C PRO A 15 4.69 9.71 19.76
N VAL A 16 4.79 9.80 18.42
CA VAL A 16 5.75 9.01 17.63
C VAL A 16 7.15 9.50 17.97
N SER A 17 8.02 8.59 18.43
CA SER A 17 9.41 8.91 18.75
C SER A 17 10.28 8.80 17.51
N SER A 18 11.16 9.77 17.30
CA SER A 18 12.24 9.69 16.31
C SER A 18 13.03 8.38 16.47
N GLY A 19 13.47 7.84 15.34
CA GLY A 19 14.35 6.68 15.29
C GLY A 19 15.75 7.00 15.84
N PRO A 20 16.54 5.96 16.13
CA PRO A 20 17.91 6.11 16.60
C PRO A 20 18.86 6.53 15.46
N VAL A 21 19.77 7.47 15.71
CA VAL A 21 20.86 7.77 14.75
C VAL A 21 21.91 6.66 14.75
N VAL A 22 22.18 6.07 15.92
CA VAL A 22 23.17 5.01 16.14
C VAL A 22 22.58 3.84 16.92
N SER A 23 23.07 2.63 16.63
CA SER A 23 22.74 1.40 17.34
C SER A 23 23.31 1.40 18.77
N LYS A 24 22.88 0.42 19.59
CA LYS A 24 23.48 0.17 20.92
C LYS A 24 24.98 -0.13 20.85
N THR A 25 25.47 -0.60 19.70
CA THR A 25 26.88 -0.91 19.45
C THR A 25 27.65 0.25 18.82
N GLY A 26 27.04 1.45 18.73
CA GLY A 26 27.69 2.65 18.18
C GLY A 26 27.79 2.68 16.66
N VAL A 27 27.00 1.87 15.94
CA VAL A 27 26.97 1.83 14.47
C VAL A 27 25.82 2.71 13.97
N PRO A 28 26.06 3.68 13.07
CA PRO A 28 24.99 4.51 12.51
C PRO A 28 23.92 3.69 11.78
N TYR A 29 22.68 4.19 11.78
CA TYR A 29 21.60 3.64 10.97
C TYR A 29 21.44 4.41 9.67
N ASP A 30 21.21 3.66 8.60
CA ASP A 30 20.71 4.14 7.34
C ASP A 30 19.18 3.96 7.28
N TYR A 31 18.49 4.91 6.65
CA TYR A 31 17.03 4.95 6.58
C TYR A 31 16.55 4.97 5.12
N ILE A 32 15.32 4.52 4.89
CA ILE A 32 14.59 4.66 3.61
C ILE A 32 13.12 4.91 3.91
N VAL A 33 12.48 5.78 3.12
CA VAL A 33 11.05 6.04 3.19
C VAL A 33 10.41 5.53 1.90
N ILE A 34 9.40 4.67 2.01
CA ILE A 34 8.68 4.12 0.84
C ILE A 34 7.18 4.35 1.06
N ILE A 35 6.55 5.03 0.11
CA ILE A 35 5.12 5.28 0.07
C ILE A 35 4.50 4.35 -0.97
N ASP A 36 3.74 3.38 -0.50
CA ASP A 36 2.87 2.52 -1.31
C ASP A 36 1.56 3.27 -1.59
N SER A 37 1.29 3.59 -2.85
CA SER A 37 0.06 4.26 -3.26
C SER A 37 -0.88 3.30 -3.99
N GLY A 38 -1.62 2.53 -3.21
CA GLY A 38 -2.62 1.57 -3.67
C GLY A 38 -3.95 2.19 -4.10
N SER A 39 -4.81 1.38 -4.72
CA SER A 39 -6.12 1.80 -5.22
C SER A 39 -7.10 2.27 -4.13
N THR A 40 -7.02 1.68 -2.93
CA THR A 40 -7.93 1.98 -1.81
C THR A 40 -7.36 2.98 -0.80
N GLY A 41 -6.07 3.31 -0.90
CA GLY A 41 -5.36 4.16 0.04
C GLY A 41 -3.85 4.16 -0.18
N SER A 42 -3.17 5.13 0.42
CA SER A 42 -1.70 5.18 0.46
C SER A 42 -1.17 4.85 1.85
N ARG A 43 0.02 4.26 1.91
CA ARG A 43 0.72 3.84 3.13
C ARG A 43 2.15 4.34 3.08
N VAL A 44 2.68 4.80 4.19
CA VAL A 44 4.11 5.12 4.32
C VAL A 44 4.78 4.11 5.22
N PHE A 45 5.95 3.64 4.81
CA PHE A 45 6.83 2.77 5.58
C PHE A 45 8.19 3.42 5.70
N VAL A 46 8.72 3.49 6.91
CA VAL A 46 10.12 3.85 7.15
C VAL A 46 10.87 2.59 7.56
N TYR A 47 11.96 2.26 6.87
CA TYR A 47 12.83 1.15 7.23
C TYR A 47 14.22 1.65 7.59
N ASN A 48 14.97 0.85 8.35
CA ASN A 48 16.37 1.12 8.64
C ASN A 48 17.26 -0.14 8.68
N TRP A 49 18.56 0.05 8.47
CA TRP A 49 19.59 -0.98 8.62
C TRP A 49 20.90 -0.36 9.11
N LEU A 50 21.87 -1.18 9.52
CA LEU A 50 23.17 -0.71 9.97
C LEU A 50 24.00 -0.19 8.78
N ASN A 51 24.66 0.96 8.95
CA ASN A 51 25.45 1.57 7.90
C ASN A 51 26.63 0.67 7.48
N PRO A 52 26.66 0.16 6.24
CA PRO A 52 27.62 -0.87 5.88
C PRO A 52 29.05 -0.34 5.72
N SER A 53 29.19 0.93 5.30
CA SER A 53 30.50 1.57 5.18
C SER A 53 31.19 1.72 6.53
N TYR A 54 30.44 2.09 7.57
CA TYR A 54 30.96 2.21 8.93
C TYR A 54 31.38 0.86 9.49
N VAL A 55 30.56 -0.19 9.31
CA VAL A 55 30.86 -1.55 9.79
C VAL A 55 32.16 -2.08 9.18
N LEU A 56 32.32 -1.95 7.86
CA LEU A 56 33.53 -2.41 7.15
C LEU A 56 34.78 -1.64 7.59
N LYS A 57 34.70 -0.30 7.69
CA LYS A 57 35.83 0.54 8.14
C LYS A 57 36.29 0.24 9.55
N LYS A 58 35.38 -0.18 10.43
CA LYS A 58 35.69 -0.57 11.81
C LYS A 58 36.05 -2.05 11.96
N GLY A 59 36.04 -2.84 10.88
CA GLY A 59 36.36 -4.26 10.92
C GLY A 59 35.38 -5.07 11.77
N LEU A 60 34.15 -4.61 11.94
CA LEU A 60 33.16 -5.27 12.80
C LEU A 60 32.51 -6.44 12.05
N ASP A 61 32.31 -7.57 12.72
CA ASP A 61 31.56 -8.70 12.17
C ASP A 61 30.05 -8.41 12.22
N TYR A 62 29.41 -8.39 11.05
CA TYR A 62 27.97 -8.23 10.93
C TYR A 62 27.20 -9.28 11.75
N LYS A 63 27.70 -10.51 11.85
CA LYS A 63 27.03 -11.57 12.64
C LYS A 63 26.89 -11.16 14.09
N GLU A 64 27.96 -10.64 14.70
CA GLU A 64 27.92 -10.18 16.10
C GLU A 64 27.07 -8.93 16.31
N LEU A 65 27.13 -7.99 15.35
CA LEU A 65 26.36 -6.75 15.42
C LEU A 65 24.86 -7.01 15.35
N LEU A 66 24.43 -7.98 14.54
CA LEU A 66 23.04 -8.34 14.37
C LEU A 66 22.47 -9.08 15.59
N HIS A 67 23.26 -9.92 16.26
CA HIS A 67 22.88 -10.51 17.55
C HIS A 67 22.69 -9.46 18.66
N LYS A 68 23.52 -8.41 18.69
CA LYS A 68 23.50 -7.36 19.74
C LYS A 68 22.52 -6.22 19.49
N SER A 69 22.06 -6.04 18.25
CA SER A 69 21.22 -4.90 17.85
C SER A 69 19.71 -5.11 18.09
N GLY A 70 19.29 -6.29 18.54
CA GLY A 70 17.89 -6.58 18.86
C GLY A 70 16.99 -6.57 17.62
N PHE A 71 17.54 -6.81 16.43
CA PHE A 71 16.74 -7.14 15.25
C PHE A 71 16.16 -8.54 15.47
N ASN A 72 14.96 -8.59 16.04
CA ASN A 72 14.20 -9.83 16.13
C ASN A 72 13.78 -10.19 14.71
N LEU A 73 14.48 -11.13 14.08
CA LEU A 73 13.84 -11.93 13.07
C LEU A 73 12.80 -12.81 13.76
N LEU A 74 11.67 -12.94 13.09
CA LEU A 74 10.53 -13.69 13.54
C LEU A 74 10.81 -15.17 13.40
N LYS A 75 11.34 -15.79 14.46
CA LYS A 75 11.25 -17.23 14.60
C LYS A 75 9.96 -17.57 15.34
N LYS A 76 8.89 -17.88 14.60
CA LYS A 76 7.94 -18.89 15.10
C LYS A 76 7.25 -19.67 13.98
N ARG A 77 7.71 -20.93 13.89
CA ARG A 77 6.94 -22.15 13.61
C ARG A 77 6.50 -22.46 12.17
N LEU A 78 7.45 -22.54 11.25
CA LEU A 78 7.28 -23.35 10.03
C LEU A 78 7.84 -24.78 10.17
N VAL A 79 8.55 -25.11 11.26
CA VAL A 79 9.18 -26.44 11.43
C VAL A 79 8.89 -27.00 12.83
N GLU A 80 7.68 -27.55 13.01
CA GLU A 80 7.39 -28.48 14.11
C GLU A 80 6.17 -29.37 13.75
N TYR A 81 6.26 -30.08 12.62
CA TYR A 81 5.38 -31.23 12.35
C TYR A 81 6.24 -32.41 11.94
N GLY A 82 6.47 -33.32 12.88
CA GLY A 82 7.25 -34.53 12.62
C GLY A 82 8.09 -35.01 13.81
N ARG A 83 7.55 -35.03 15.02
CA ARG A 83 8.01 -35.98 16.06
C ARG A 83 6.94 -36.14 17.11
N GLU A 84 6.36 -37.34 17.14
CA GLU A 84 5.54 -37.85 18.23
C GLU A 84 6.25 -37.58 19.57
N ARG A 85 5.50 -37.08 20.56
CA ARG A 85 5.94 -37.15 21.95
C ARG A 85 4.76 -37.46 22.86
N ASP A 86 4.93 -38.61 23.50
CA ASP A 86 4.11 -39.18 24.54
C ASP A 86 3.70 -38.19 25.63
N GLU A 87 2.48 -38.41 26.08
CA GLU A 87 1.84 -37.86 27.28
C GLU A 87 2.73 -38.04 28.53
N ARG A 88 2.84 -36.98 29.34
CA ARG A 88 2.75 -37.08 30.80
C ARG A 88 2.56 -35.73 31.49
N ASP A 89 1.60 -35.77 32.41
CA ASP A 89 1.04 -34.77 33.33
C ASP A 89 1.98 -33.77 34.02
N GLY A 90 1.39 -32.63 34.43
CA GLY A 90 1.82 -31.90 35.64
C GLY A 90 1.37 -30.45 35.75
N ASP A 91 0.17 -30.21 36.28
CA ASP A 91 -0.38 -28.89 36.66
C ASP A 91 0.45 -28.16 37.75
N LYS A 92 0.64 -26.84 37.60
CA LYS A 92 0.73 -25.90 38.75
C LYS A 92 0.48 -24.43 38.38
N TYR A 93 -0.34 -23.78 39.20
CA TYR A 93 -0.88 -22.42 39.11
C TYR A 93 0.10 -21.30 39.54
N GLU A 94 0.04 -20.19 38.77
CA GLU A 94 0.14 -18.74 39.07
C GLU A 94 1.06 -18.17 40.18
N SER A 95 1.89 -17.19 39.79
CA SER A 95 1.99 -15.90 40.50
C SER A 95 2.41 -14.76 39.56
N ASP A 96 1.56 -13.73 39.48
CA ASP A 96 1.81 -12.47 38.76
C ASP A 96 2.95 -11.66 39.40
N THR A 97 3.98 -11.33 38.62
CA THR A 97 4.89 -10.19 38.88
C THR A 97 5.49 -9.68 37.56
N GLU A 98 5.76 -8.38 37.53
CA GLU A 98 6.30 -7.61 36.41
C GLU A 98 7.56 -8.23 35.77
N SER A 99 7.44 -8.74 34.54
CA SER A 99 8.57 -8.95 33.63
C SER A 99 8.13 -9.03 32.17
N ALA A 100 7.76 -7.90 31.57
CA ALA A 100 7.70 -7.75 30.11
C ALA A 100 9.12 -7.61 29.49
N ALA A 101 10.06 -8.42 30.00
CA ALA A 101 11.45 -8.51 29.59
C ALA A 101 11.94 -9.90 29.99
N GLN A 102 11.64 -10.92 29.18
CA GLN A 102 12.34 -12.22 29.07
C GLN A 102 11.45 -13.21 28.31
N HIS A 103 11.34 -13.03 27.01
CA HIS A 103 11.31 -14.14 26.07
C HIS A 103 12.23 -13.74 24.92
N GLU A 104 13.52 -13.63 25.26
CA GLU A 104 14.65 -13.62 24.32
C GLU A 104 14.84 -15.07 23.83
N ASP A 105 13.95 -15.57 22.99
CA ASP A 105 14.21 -16.81 22.27
C ASP A 105 15.17 -16.51 21.12
N GLU A 106 16.45 -16.74 21.41
CA GLU A 106 17.63 -16.53 20.58
C GLU A 106 17.45 -17.08 19.15
N ALA A 107 17.50 -16.20 18.14
CA ALA A 107 17.65 -16.60 16.75
C ALA A 107 19.04 -17.24 16.53
N LYS A 108 19.10 -18.58 16.52
CA LYS A 108 20.34 -19.39 16.37
C LYS A 108 20.74 -19.71 14.91
N GLY A 109 20.20 -19.02 13.90
CA GLY A 109 20.56 -19.22 12.49
C GLY A 109 21.51 -18.14 11.94
N PRO A 110 22.49 -18.47 11.08
CA PRO A 110 23.40 -17.48 10.50
C PRO A 110 22.69 -16.61 9.46
N PHE A 111 22.60 -15.30 9.74
CA PHE A 111 22.02 -14.33 8.81
C PHE A 111 22.89 -14.18 7.54
N ARG A 112 22.27 -14.24 6.35
CA ARG A 112 22.96 -14.11 5.05
C ARG A 112 22.80 -12.73 4.44
N PHE A 113 21.65 -12.08 4.64
CA PHE A 113 21.33 -10.78 4.03
C PHE A 113 21.24 -9.63 5.04
N PRO A 114 21.28 -8.35 4.58
CA PRO A 114 21.12 -7.19 5.45
C PRO A 114 19.85 -7.25 6.29
N ARG A 115 19.93 -6.82 7.56
CA ARG A 115 18.77 -6.72 8.44
C ARG A 115 18.07 -5.39 8.26
N VAL A 116 16.93 -5.43 7.59
CA VAL A 116 16.05 -4.29 7.37
C VAL A 116 14.96 -4.34 8.43
N GLY A 117 14.97 -3.37 9.33
CA GLY A 117 14.02 -3.27 10.43
C GLY A 117 12.93 -2.23 10.18
N HIS A 118 11.83 -2.41 10.90
CA HIS A 118 10.72 -1.47 11.01
C HIS A 118 10.19 -1.50 12.46
N LYS A 119 9.47 -0.46 12.89
CA LYS A 119 8.75 -0.44 14.18
C LYS A 119 7.28 -0.18 13.93
N ASP A 120 6.36 -0.74 14.71
CA ASP A 120 4.90 -0.62 14.54
C ASP A 120 4.37 0.81 14.31
N ARG A 121 5.08 1.82 14.82
CA ARG A 121 4.71 3.24 14.71
C ARG A 121 5.39 4.01 13.59
N TRP A 122 6.20 3.33 12.79
CA TRP A 122 6.88 3.89 11.61
C TRP A 122 6.03 3.74 10.34
N TYR A 123 4.74 3.48 10.54
CA TYR A 123 3.73 3.22 9.53
C TYR A 123 2.51 4.13 9.73
N ALA A 124 1.95 4.63 8.61
CA ALA A 124 0.63 5.25 8.58
C ALA A 124 -0.07 4.94 7.26
N LYS A 125 -1.41 4.95 7.31
CA LYS A 125 -2.29 4.71 6.17
C LYS A 125 -3.31 5.83 6.04
N VAL A 126 -3.52 6.30 4.82
CA VAL A 126 -4.53 7.30 4.44
C VAL A 126 -5.44 6.75 3.35
N LYS A 127 -6.68 7.24 3.28
CA LYS A 127 -7.66 6.92 2.24
C LYS A 127 -8.24 8.23 1.70
N PRO A 128 -8.68 8.30 0.42
CA PRO A 128 -8.72 7.23 -0.59
C PRO A 128 -7.36 6.94 -1.24
N GLY A 129 -7.29 6.11 -2.29
CA GLY A 129 -6.07 5.98 -3.09
C GLY A 129 -5.77 7.24 -3.91
N ILE A 130 -4.54 7.41 -4.37
CA ILE A 130 -4.14 8.61 -5.13
C ILE A 130 -4.86 8.72 -6.48
N SER A 131 -5.29 7.61 -7.07
CA SER A 131 -5.99 7.62 -8.36
C SER A 131 -7.35 8.33 -8.28
N SER A 132 -7.95 8.41 -7.09
CA SER A 132 -9.18 9.19 -6.85
C SER A 132 -8.99 10.70 -6.97
N PHE A 133 -7.76 11.18 -7.10
CA PHE A 133 -7.44 12.60 -7.31
C PHE A 133 -7.21 12.96 -8.78
N ASN A 134 -7.47 12.05 -9.73
CA ASN A 134 -7.27 12.30 -11.18
C ASN A 134 -7.97 13.59 -11.67
N MET A 135 -9.15 13.89 -11.14
CA MET A 135 -9.93 15.11 -11.46
C MET A 135 -9.49 16.35 -10.68
N SER A 136 -8.63 16.22 -9.66
CA SER A 136 -8.09 17.35 -8.87
C SER A 136 -6.66 17.09 -8.36
N PRO A 137 -5.67 16.92 -9.24
CA PRO A 137 -4.29 16.57 -8.86
C PRO A 137 -3.65 17.54 -7.86
N GLN A 138 -3.93 18.84 -7.98
CA GLN A 138 -3.39 19.90 -7.13
C GLN A 138 -3.76 19.77 -5.64
N LYS A 139 -4.79 18.96 -5.30
CA LYS A 139 -5.20 18.73 -3.91
C LYS A 139 -4.37 17.65 -3.21
N ILE A 140 -3.69 16.77 -3.97
CA ILE A 140 -3.06 15.55 -3.45
C ILE A 140 -1.99 15.84 -2.40
N GLY A 141 -1.20 16.91 -2.59
CA GLY A 141 -0.13 17.26 -1.66
C GLY A 141 -0.67 17.53 -0.26
N LYS A 142 -1.50 18.57 -0.13
CA LYS A 142 -1.98 19.05 1.17
C LYS A 142 -2.98 18.12 1.86
N HIS A 143 -3.82 17.42 1.09
CA HIS A 143 -4.94 16.63 1.61
C HIS A 143 -4.73 15.12 1.60
N HIS A 144 -3.52 14.66 1.25
CA HIS A 144 -3.23 13.23 1.20
C HIS A 144 -1.78 12.95 1.60
N LEU A 145 -0.82 13.55 0.91
CA LEU A 145 0.61 13.27 1.13
C LEU A 145 1.17 13.91 2.38
N LYS A 146 0.64 15.07 2.80
CA LYS A 146 1.11 15.79 3.99
C LYS A 146 1.17 14.88 5.22
N HIS A 147 0.11 14.11 5.49
CA HIS A 147 0.06 13.25 6.66
C HIS A 147 1.14 12.15 6.65
N LEU A 148 1.42 11.60 5.47
CA LEU A 148 2.45 10.57 5.28
C LEU A 148 3.86 11.15 5.45
N LEU A 149 4.12 12.32 4.87
CA LEU A 149 5.40 13.03 5.01
C LEU A 149 5.64 13.50 6.45
N ASP A 150 4.60 13.96 7.15
CA ASP A 150 4.66 14.34 8.57
C ASP A 150 5.12 13.15 9.43
N LEU A 151 4.56 11.95 9.20
CA LEU A 151 5.01 10.75 9.90
C LEU A 151 6.47 10.45 9.58
N ALA A 152 6.83 10.34 8.29
CA ALA A 152 8.17 9.99 7.87
C ALA A 152 9.21 10.96 8.47
N SER A 153 8.93 12.27 8.44
CA SER A 153 9.77 13.30 9.03
C SER A 153 9.87 13.22 10.55
N SER A 154 8.82 12.75 11.24
CA SER A 154 8.84 12.55 12.70
C SER A 154 9.63 11.30 13.12
N VAL A 155 9.70 10.31 12.22
CA VAL A 155 10.37 9.02 12.45
C VAL A 155 11.86 9.12 12.10
N VAL A 156 12.21 9.65 10.93
CA VAL A 156 13.61 9.74 10.51
C VAL A 156 14.28 10.88 11.29
N PRO A 157 15.43 10.66 11.94
CA PRO A 157 16.17 11.73 12.61
C PRO A 157 16.45 12.88 11.65
N LYS A 158 16.30 14.13 12.10
CA LYS A 158 16.46 15.30 11.21
C LYS A 158 17.82 15.32 10.53
N SER A 159 18.88 14.97 11.24
CA SER A 159 20.24 14.85 10.70
C SER A 159 20.42 13.78 9.62
N GLN A 160 19.44 12.91 9.39
CA GLN A 160 19.46 11.85 8.37
C GLN A 160 18.59 12.17 7.15
N HIS A 161 17.78 13.25 7.16
CA HIS A 161 16.83 13.54 6.07
C HIS A 161 17.53 13.68 4.71
N TYR A 162 18.60 14.48 4.64
CA TYR A 162 19.34 14.77 3.40
C TYR A 162 19.88 13.53 2.67
N ARG A 163 20.08 12.42 3.39
CA ARG A 163 20.60 11.14 2.87
C ARG A 163 19.54 10.03 2.86
N THR A 164 18.33 10.28 3.34
CA THR A 164 17.28 9.27 3.40
C THR A 164 16.46 9.35 2.12
N PRO A 165 16.58 8.38 1.19
CA PRO A 165 15.78 8.37 -0.03
C PRO A 165 14.31 8.18 0.30
N ILE A 166 13.49 8.91 -0.45
CA ILE A 166 12.04 8.77 -0.43
C ILE A 166 11.55 8.24 -1.78
N PHE A 167 10.69 7.22 -1.73
CA PHE A 167 10.02 6.65 -2.88
C PHE A 167 8.52 6.79 -2.72
N LEU A 168 7.83 7.10 -3.81
CA LEU A 168 6.39 6.93 -3.94
C LEU A 168 6.13 6.09 -5.18
N HIS A 169 5.71 4.85 -4.96
CA HIS A 169 5.34 3.95 -6.02
C HIS A 169 3.84 3.73 -6.00
N SER A 170 3.23 4.03 -7.13
CA SER A 170 1.80 3.85 -7.34
C SER A 170 1.53 2.50 -7.96
N THR A 171 0.52 1.78 -7.50
CA THR A 171 0.26 0.40 -7.99
C THR A 171 -0.91 0.38 -8.97
N ALA A 172 -1.64 -0.75 -9.05
CA ALA A 172 -2.69 -1.01 -10.04
C ALA A 172 -3.76 0.09 -10.16
N GLY A 173 -4.07 0.82 -9.08
CA GLY A 173 -5.05 1.91 -9.13
C GLY A 173 -4.66 3.04 -10.10
N MET A 174 -3.37 3.35 -10.23
CA MET A 174 -2.88 4.32 -11.21
C MET A 174 -2.73 3.73 -12.61
N ARG A 175 -2.41 2.43 -12.72
CA ARG A 175 -2.32 1.72 -14.01
C ARG A 175 -3.66 1.71 -14.78
N LEU A 176 -4.78 1.82 -14.07
CA LEU A 176 -6.12 1.92 -14.66
C LEU A 176 -6.45 3.31 -15.23
N LEU A 177 -5.68 4.35 -14.90
CA LEU A 177 -5.89 5.71 -15.43
C LEU A 177 -5.20 5.87 -16.80
N ASN A 178 -5.66 6.85 -17.58
CA ASN A 178 -5.00 7.16 -18.85
C ASN A 178 -3.62 7.79 -18.61
N PRO A 179 -2.63 7.62 -19.51
CA PRO A 179 -1.26 8.11 -19.29
C PRO A 179 -1.17 9.61 -18.94
N THR A 180 -1.99 10.45 -19.56
CA THR A 180 -2.05 11.89 -19.26
C THR A 180 -2.53 12.19 -17.84
N GLU A 181 -3.47 11.41 -17.31
CA GLU A 181 -3.94 11.56 -15.93
C GLU A 181 -2.86 11.11 -14.93
N GLN A 182 -2.17 10.01 -15.25
CA GLN A 182 -1.05 9.52 -14.46
C GLN A 182 0.05 10.58 -14.36
N GLU A 183 0.49 11.12 -15.50
CA GLU A 183 1.54 12.13 -15.56
C GLU A 183 1.19 13.40 -14.77
N ARG A 184 -0.04 13.91 -14.91
CA ARG A 184 -0.51 15.08 -14.16
C ARG A 184 -0.46 14.85 -12.64
N LEU A 185 -0.88 13.66 -12.18
CA LEU A 185 -0.81 13.31 -10.77
C LEU A 185 0.65 13.21 -10.30
N LEU A 186 1.49 12.43 -10.99
CA LEU A 186 2.89 12.22 -10.61
C LEU A 186 3.69 13.54 -10.58
N SER A 187 3.45 14.44 -11.54
CA SER A 187 4.06 15.78 -11.56
C SER A 187 3.67 16.61 -10.32
N ASN A 188 2.39 16.65 -9.95
CA ASN A 188 1.94 17.36 -8.74
C ASN A 188 2.52 16.75 -7.46
N ILE A 189 2.69 15.42 -7.41
CA ILE A 189 3.33 14.72 -6.30
C ILE A 189 4.81 15.11 -6.19
N CYS A 190 5.53 15.09 -7.32
CA CYS A 190 6.94 15.50 -7.41
C CYS A 190 7.15 16.94 -6.94
N ASP A 191 6.36 17.89 -7.44
CA ASP A 191 6.44 19.30 -7.03
C ASP A 191 6.17 19.46 -5.53
N TYR A 192 5.21 18.69 -5.01
CA TYR A 192 4.91 18.69 -3.58
C TYR A 192 6.07 18.14 -2.74
N PHE A 193 6.70 17.03 -3.13
CA PHE A 193 7.83 16.46 -2.41
C PHE A 193 9.04 17.40 -2.42
N ARG A 194 9.38 17.99 -3.57
CA ARG A 194 10.48 18.96 -3.69
C ARG A 194 10.25 20.23 -2.85
N GLY A 195 9.01 20.68 -2.74
CA GLY A 195 8.67 21.88 -1.96
C GLY A 195 8.41 21.66 -0.47
N ASN A 196 8.18 20.41 -0.03
CA ASN A 196 7.69 20.12 1.33
C ASN A 196 8.41 18.96 2.02
N SER A 197 9.55 18.48 1.49
CA SER A 197 10.38 17.46 2.15
C SER A 197 11.86 17.75 1.96
N ASP A 198 12.65 17.43 2.99
CA ASP A 198 14.13 17.54 2.96
C ASP A 198 14.77 16.14 2.73
N PHE A 199 13.99 15.18 2.26
CA PHE A 199 14.45 13.82 1.96
C PHE A 199 15.25 13.77 0.65
N TYR A 200 16.11 12.77 0.52
CA TYR A 200 16.91 12.58 -0.68
C TYR A 200 16.01 12.18 -1.87
N LEU A 201 15.89 13.07 -2.84
CA LEU A 201 15.10 12.88 -4.06
C LEU A 201 15.90 13.41 -5.26
N PRO A 202 16.88 12.65 -5.76
CA PRO A 202 17.75 13.07 -6.86
C PRO A 202 17.00 13.21 -8.17
N ASP A 203 16.05 12.31 -8.42
CA ASP A 203 15.21 12.32 -9.62
C ASP A 203 13.77 11.96 -9.25
N CYS A 204 12.80 12.59 -9.92
CA CYS A 204 11.40 12.28 -9.69
C CYS A 204 10.91 11.08 -10.49
N ALA A 205 11.41 10.85 -11.70
CA ALA A 205 10.88 9.77 -12.55
C ALA A 205 11.23 8.38 -12.00
N SER A 206 12.40 8.22 -11.39
CA SER A 206 12.81 6.96 -10.74
C SER A 206 12.22 6.79 -9.33
N HIS A 207 11.98 7.88 -8.60
CA HIS A 207 11.47 7.83 -7.22
C HIS A 207 9.94 7.93 -7.10
N ILE A 208 9.27 8.56 -8.05
CA ILE A 208 7.84 8.91 -8.03
C ILE A 208 7.22 8.44 -9.36
N ASN A 209 6.79 7.18 -9.39
CA ASN A 209 6.28 6.57 -10.61
C ASN A 209 5.17 5.54 -10.36
N VAL A 210 4.61 5.02 -11.44
CA VAL A 210 3.72 3.86 -11.42
C VAL A 210 4.58 2.62 -11.52
N LEU A 211 4.49 1.76 -10.51
CA LEU A 211 5.23 0.51 -10.46
C LEU A 211 4.60 -0.51 -11.40
N ASP A 212 5.44 -1.15 -12.20
CA ASP A 212 5.04 -2.29 -12.99
C ASP A 212 4.53 -3.41 -12.08
N GLY A 213 3.46 -4.08 -12.51
CA GLY A 213 2.81 -5.10 -11.68
C GLY A 213 3.68 -6.32 -11.41
N ASN A 214 4.55 -6.68 -12.36
CA ASN A 214 5.44 -7.82 -12.21
C ASN A 214 6.56 -7.45 -11.23
N VAL A 215 7.04 -6.21 -11.26
CA VAL A 215 8.01 -5.71 -10.27
C VAL A 215 7.42 -5.62 -8.86
N GLU A 216 6.18 -5.16 -8.72
CA GLU A 216 5.44 -5.18 -7.45
C GLU A 216 5.38 -6.61 -6.87
N GLY A 217 5.08 -7.59 -7.73
CA GLY A 217 5.09 -9.01 -7.37
C GLY A 217 6.47 -9.51 -6.91
N LEU A 218 7.54 -9.17 -7.63
CA LEU A 218 8.92 -9.59 -7.27
C LEU A 218 9.33 -9.02 -5.91
N TYR A 219 9.00 -7.76 -5.64
CA TYR A 219 9.25 -7.16 -4.33
C TYR A 219 8.43 -7.86 -3.24
N GLY A 220 7.19 -8.26 -3.52
CA GLY A 220 6.40 -9.10 -2.63
C GLY A 220 7.08 -10.44 -2.35
N TRP A 221 7.53 -11.16 -3.39
CA TRP A 221 8.21 -12.46 -3.26
C TRP A 221 9.49 -12.36 -2.44
N LEU A 222 10.28 -11.31 -2.65
CA LEU A 222 11.47 -11.02 -1.86
C LEU A 222 11.12 -10.76 -0.39
N ALA A 223 10.05 -10.00 -0.14
CA ALA A 223 9.59 -9.71 1.22
C ALA A 223 9.16 -10.98 1.97
N ILE A 224 8.34 -11.86 1.37
CA ILE A 224 7.87 -13.06 2.06
C ILE A 224 9.01 -14.04 2.37
N ASN A 225 9.90 -14.28 1.40
CA ASN A 225 10.99 -15.24 1.55
C ASN A 225 12.06 -14.72 2.53
N TYR A 226 12.21 -13.39 2.61
CA TYR A 226 13.02 -12.75 3.63
C TYR A 226 12.41 -12.88 5.04
N LEU A 227 11.12 -12.57 5.20
CA LEU A 227 10.45 -12.59 6.51
C LEU A 227 10.34 -14.00 7.09
N ILE A 228 10.14 -15.00 6.24
CA ILE A 228 10.06 -16.42 6.62
C ILE A 228 11.43 -16.99 6.98
N GLY A 229 12.50 -16.40 6.43
CA GLY A 229 13.85 -16.89 6.60
C GLY A 229 14.29 -17.90 5.54
N ALA A 230 13.47 -18.18 4.52
CA ALA A 230 13.81 -19.07 3.41
C ALA A 230 15.09 -18.65 2.67
N LEU A 231 15.34 -17.34 2.56
CA LEU A 231 16.57 -16.81 1.94
C LEU A 231 17.81 -16.98 2.86
N ASP A 232 17.63 -16.89 4.18
CA ASP A 232 18.73 -16.95 5.15
C ASP A 232 19.08 -18.40 5.55
N ASP A 233 18.09 -19.28 5.62
CA ASP A 233 18.21 -20.68 6.04
C ASP A 233 17.45 -21.65 5.10
N PRO A 234 17.88 -21.76 3.83
CA PRO A 234 17.20 -22.59 2.83
C PRO A 234 17.06 -24.07 3.23
N GLU A 235 17.98 -24.60 4.05
CA GLU A 235 17.95 -26.01 4.47
C GLU A 235 16.75 -26.32 5.37
N SER A 236 16.31 -25.38 6.21
CA SER A 236 15.10 -25.56 7.04
C SER A 236 13.80 -25.36 6.28
N HIS A 237 13.88 -24.88 5.04
CA HIS A 237 12.76 -24.66 4.13
C HIS A 237 12.83 -25.56 2.89
N ASN A 238 13.55 -26.69 2.95
CA ASN A 238 13.67 -27.61 1.82
C ASN A 238 12.35 -28.32 1.51
N HIS A 239 11.75 -27.98 0.36
CA HIS A 239 10.51 -28.57 -0.16
C HIS A 239 10.76 -29.78 -1.08
N GLY A 240 12.01 -30.22 -1.20
CA GLY A 240 12.42 -31.29 -2.11
C GLY A 240 12.87 -30.75 -3.48
N LYS A 241 13.54 -31.61 -4.26
CA LYS A 241 14.09 -31.28 -5.60
C LYS A 241 14.93 -29.98 -5.65
N ASN A 242 15.62 -29.63 -4.54
CA ASN A 242 16.38 -28.39 -4.34
C ASN A 242 15.55 -27.09 -4.38
N HIS A 243 14.26 -27.18 -4.08
CA HIS A 243 13.37 -26.03 -3.93
C HIS A 243 13.28 -25.61 -2.47
N THR A 244 13.42 -24.31 -2.19
CA THR A 244 13.49 -23.79 -0.81
C THR A 244 12.68 -22.51 -0.58
N THR A 245 12.09 -21.96 -1.64
CA THR A 245 11.42 -20.66 -1.62
C THR A 245 9.91 -20.84 -1.70
N TYR A 246 9.16 -19.86 -1.23
CA TYR A 246 7.70 -19.85 -1.28
C TYR A 246 7.23 -18.95 -2.41
N GLY A 247 6.21 -19.40 -3.14
CA GLY A 247 5.45 -18.58 -4.06
C GLY A 247 4.54 -17.59 -3.31
N LEU A 248 4.30 -16.44 -3.93
CA LEU A 248 3.39 -15.41 -3.45
C LEU A 248 2.14 -15.37 -4.32
N LEU A 249 0.98 -15.37 -3.66
CA LEU A 249 -0.29 -14.95 -4.23
C LEU A 249 -0.76 -13.70 -3.50
N ASP A 250 -0.67 -12.54 -4.14
CA ASP A 250 -1.11 -11.26 -3.56
C ASP A 250 -2.36 -10.78 -4.29
N MET A 251 -3.50 -10.74 -3.59
CA MET A 251 -4.74 -10.21 -4.16
C MET A 251 -5.00 -8.81 -3.64
N GLY A 252 -4.62 -7.83 -4.45
CA GLY A 252 -4.89 -6.42 -4.19
C GLY A 252 -6.32 -6.01 -4.50
N GLY A 253 -6.58 -4.70 -4.43
CA GLY A 253 -7.89 -4.15 -4.80
C GLY A 253 -8.13 -4.15 -6.31
N ALA A 254 -7.10 -3.85 -7.12
CA ALA A 254 -7.22 -3.67 -8.57
C ALA A 254 -6.50 -4.73 -9.41
N SER A 255 -5.48 -5.40 -8.87
CA SER A 255 -4.75 -6.48 -9.52
C SER A 255 -4.52 -7.63 -8.56
N THR A 256 -4.15 -8.78 -9.13
CA THR A 256 -3.66 -9.95 -8.39
C THR A 256 -2.30 -10.34 -8.95
N GLN A 257 -1.33 -10.58 -8.09
CA GLN A 257 0.02 -11.00 -8.45
C GLN A 257 0.22 -12.48 -8.16
N VAL A 258 0.89 -13.17 -9.09
CA VAL A 258 1.31 -14.58 -8.95
C VAL A 258 2.80 -14.64 -9.21
N VAL A 259 3.56 -15.09 -8.21
CA VAL A 259 5.02 -14.99 -8.23
C VAL A 259 5.62 -16.23 -7.61
N PHE A 260 6.53 -16.91 -8.28
CA PHE A 260 7.17 -18.11 -7.74
C PHE A 260 8.45 -18.47 -8.51
N GLU A 261 9.31 -19.24 -7.87
CA GLU A 261 10.46 -19.88 -8.53
C GLU A 261 10.00 -21.23 -9.12
N PRO A 262 10.03 -21.42 -10.45
CA PRO A 262 9.64 -22.69 -11.06
C PRO A 262 10.66 -23.81 -10.78
N ASN A 263 10.27 -25.05 -11.04
CA ASN A 263 11.22 -26.17 -10.98
C ASN A 263 12.26 -26.08 -12.10
N SER A 264 13.35 -26.85 -12.00
CA SER A 264 14.47 -26.78 -12.95
C SER A 264 14.11 -27.06 -14.43
N THR A 265 13.02 -27.80 -14.69
CA THR A 265 12.55 -28.10 -16.05
C THR A 265 11.81 -26.90 -16.62
N GLU A 266 10.88 -26.35 -15.84
CA GLU A 266 10.10 -25.17 -16.20
C GLU A 266 11.00 -23.93 -16.33
N THR A 267 11.98 -23.76 -15.45
CA THR A 267 12.97 -22.68 -15.54
C THR A 267 13.72 -22.68 -16.88
N LYS A 268 14.07 -23.85 -17.41
CA LYS A 268 14.75 -23.96 -18.71
C LYS A 268 13.82 -23.65 -19.86
N LYS A 269 12.58 -24.14 -19.82
CA LYS A 269 11.57 -23.97 -20.88
C LYS A 269 11.12 -22.50 -20.98
N HIS A 270 10.89 -21.87 -19.84
CA HIS A 270 10.32 -20.52 -19.75
C HIS A 270 11.38 -19.44 -19.49
N LYS A 271 12.67 -19.74 -19.72
CA LYS A 271 13.79 -18.85 -19.34
C LYS A 271 13.63 -17.39 -19.76
N LYS A 272 12.97 -17.11 -20.89
CA LYS A 272 12.74 -15.74 -21.44
C LYS A 272 11.61 -14.96 -20.74
N ASN A 273 10.82 -15.63 -19.91
CA ASN A 273 9.67 -15.10 -19.19
C ASN A 273 9.94 -15.01 -17.68
N LEU A 274 11.19 -15.24 -17.26
CA LEU A 274 11.61 -15.18 -15.87
C LEU A 274 12.45 -13.94 -15.62
N PHE A 275 12.32 -13.43 -14.39
CA PHE A 275 13.23 -12.45 -13.83
C PHE A 275 14.40 -13.16 -13.19
N SER A 276 15.62 -12.75 -13.55
CA SER A 276 16.82 -13.22 -12.86
C SER A 276 17.17 -12.22 -11.78
N ILE A 277 17.11 -12.64 -10.52
CA ILE A 277 17.38 -11.81 -9.33
C ILE A 277 18.75 -12.19 -8.78
N ASP A 278 19.66 -11.22 -8.72
CA ASP A 278 20.97 -11.36 -8.11
C ASP A 278 20.93 -10.71 -6.71
N LEU A 279 21.21 -11.48 -5.66
CA LEU A 279 21.38 -11.00 -4.28
C LEU A 279 22.76 -11.40 -3.76
N THR A 280 23.40 -10.55 -2.96
CA THR A 280 24.74 -10.83 -2.43
C THR A 280 24.73 -10.96 -0.92
N GLU A 281 25.40 -11.98 -0.40
CA GLU A 281 25.52 -12.16 1.05
C GLU A 281 26.27 -10.98 1.71
N VAL A 282 26.03 -10.74 3.00
CA VAL A 282 26.80 -9.76 3.76
C VAL A 282 28.25 -10.24 3.95
N PRO A 283 29.25 -9.35 3.89
CA PRO A 283 30.65 -9.71 4.14
C PRO A 283 30.87 -10.34 5.52
N ARG A 284 31.71 -11.37 5.57
CA ARG A 284 32.08 -12.06 6.81
C ARG A 284 33.56 -11.89 7.10
N THR A 285 33.93 -11.79 8.37
CA THR A 285 35.33 -11.69 8.77
C THR A 285 36.05 -13.02 8.56
N SER A 286 37.27 -12.97 8.01
CA SER A 286 38.10 -14.14 7.73
C SER A 286 38.72 -14.80 8.98
N ILE A 287 38.63 -14.13 10.14
CA ILE A 287 39.28 -14.49 11.41
C ILE A 287 38.82 -15.84 11.98
N ASN A 288 37.60 -16.29 11.65
CA ASN A 288 37.03 -17.53 12.17
C ASN A 288 37.25 -18.76 11.26
N ASP A 289 37.90 -18.60 10.11
CA ASP A 289 38.18 -19.71 9.20
C ASP A 289 39.56 -20.31 9.51
N THR A 290 39.60 -21.26 10.45
CA THR A 290 40.81 -21.99 10.87
C THR A 290 41.51 -22.75 9.73
N SER A 291 40.94 -22.76 8.53
CA SER A 291 41.46 -23.48 7.35
C SER A 291 42.39 -22.66 6.44
N SER A 292 42.44 -21.33 6.58
CA SER A 292 43.20 -20.47 5.64
C SER A 292 44.49 -19.94 6.27
N LYS A 293 45.55 -20.77 6.23
CA LYS A 293 46.89 -20.50 6.79
C LYS A 293 47.76 -19.50 5.99
N SER A 294 47.18 -18.64 5.14
CA SER A 294 47.96 -17.63 4.40
C SER A 294 47.19 -16.36 4.02
N LEU A 295 46.31 -15.87 4.89
CA LEU A 295 45.71 -14.56 4.68
C LEU A 295 46.66 -13.47 5.17
N ASN A 296 46.97 -12.52 4.28
CA ASN A 296 47.63 -11.28 4.66
C ASN A 296 46.77 -10.57 5.71
N GLU A 297 47.40 -9.87 6.65
CA GLU A 297 46.76 -9.07 7.72
C GLU A 297 45.68 -8.08 7.20
N TYR A 298 45.67 -7.83 5.89
CA TYR A 298 44.80 -6.89 5.20
C TYR A 298 43.55 -7.52 4.54
N ASP A 299 43.43 -8.85 4.46
CA ASP A 299 42.24 -9.54 3.92
C ASP A 299 41.27 -9.90 5.07
N ILE A 300 40.80 -8.88 5.79
CA ILE A 300 39.95 -9.00 7.00
C ILE A 300 38.57 -9.61 6.67
N PHE A 301 38.06 -9.40 5.45
CA PHE A 301 36.75 -9.89 5.01
C PHE A 301 36.90 -10.88 3.85
N THR A 302 36.14 -11.97 3.89
CA THR A 302 36.03 -12.89 2.74
C THR A 302 35.11 -12.29 1.68
N LYS A 303 35.40 -12.58 0.40
CA LYS A 303 34.54 -12.15 -0.71
C LYS A 303 33.15 -12.80 -0.53
N PRO A 304 32.07 -12.00 -0.42
CA PRO A 304 30.73 -12.55 -0.30
C PRO A 304 30.29 -13.35 -1.53
N LYS A 305 29.40 -14.32 -1.32
CA LYS A 305 28.80 -15.10 -2.39
C LYS A 305 27.60 -14.35 -2.98
N THR A 306 27.45 -14.38 -4.30
CA THR A 306 26.24 -13.94 -5.00
C THR A 306 25.32 -15.14 -5.24
N LEU A 307 24.03 -14.96 -4.95
CA LEU A 307 22.95 -15.92 -5.10
C LEU A 307 22.03 -15.42 -6.19
N ASN A 308 21.60 -16.33 -7.07
CA ASN A 308 20.76 -16.02 -8.22
C ASN A 308 19.47 -16.82 -8.14
N TYR A 309 18.34 -16.18 -8.43
CA TYR A 309 17.02 -16.79 -8.43
C TYR A 309 16.32 -16.47 -9.76
N ASP A 310 15.74 -17.48 -10.41
CA ASP A 310 14.95 -17.30 -11.62
C ASP A 310 13.46 -17.36 -11.25
N VAL A 311 12.84 -16.18 -11.15
CA VAL A 311 11.50 -16.01 -10.58
C VAL A 311 10.52 -15.62 -11.67
N TYR A 312 9.42 -16.36 -11.78
CA TYR A 312 8.26 -15.93 -12.53
C TYR A 312 7.49 -14.90 -11.72
N SER A 313 7.13 -13.78 -12.34
CA SER A 313 6.28 -12.76 -11.71
C SER A 313 5.35 -12.16 -12.72
N ASP A 314 4.06 -12.18 -12.39
CA ASP A 314 3.03 -11.65 -13.25
C ASP A 314 1.90 -10.99 -12.47
N SER A 315 1.25 -10.02 -13.09
CA SER A 315 0.21 -9.18 -12.50
C SER A 315 -1.04 -9.15 -13.37
N PHE A 316 -2.08 -9.85 -12.91
CA PHE A 316 -3.41 -9.84 -13.49
C PHE A 316 -4.15 -8.54 -13.14
N LEU A 317 -3.94 -7.49 -13.94
CA LEU A 317 -4.67 -6.22 -13.81
C LEU A 317 -6.15 -6.44 -14.13
N GLY A 318 -7.05 -5.95 -13.27
CA GLY A 318 -8.48 -6.21 -13.39
C GLY A 318 -8.99 -7.32 -12.47
N PHE A 319 -8.09 -8.13 -11.90
CA PHE A 319 -8.44 -9.34 -11.13
C PHE A 319 -8.31 -9.17 -9.62
N GLY A 320 -7.92 -7.98 -9.14
CA GLY A 320 -8.04 -7.65 -7.73
C GLY A 320 -9.50 -7.58 -7.31
N ILE A 321 -9.81 -7.88 -6.04
CA ILE A 321 -11.20 -8.11 -5.56
C ILE A 321 -12.16 -7.00 -5.97
N TYR A 322 -11.77 -5.75 -5.77
CA TYR A 322 -12.65 -4.60 -6.03
C TYR A 322 -12.89 -4.44 -7.54
N GLN A 323 -11.83 -4.54 -8.35
CA GLN A 323 -11.95 -4.41 -9.80
C GLN A 323 -12.68 -5.60 -10.42
N ALA A 324 -12.45 -6.81 -9.92
CA ALA A 324 -13.20 -8.00 -10.29
C ALA A 324 -14.70 -7.82 -10.00
N TYR A 325 -15.04 -7.21 -8.87
CA TYR A 325 -16.45 -6.92 -8.55
C TYR A 325 -17.09 -5.90 -9.48
N GLN A 326 -16.33 -4.88 -9.91
CA GLN A 326 -16.79 -3.92 -10.91
C GLN A 326 -17.00 -4.58 -12.28
N ASN A 327 -16.04 -5.39 -12.73
CA ASN A 327 -16.15 -6.12 -14.00
C ASN A 327 -17.30 -7.13 -14.00
N TYR A 328 -17.51 -7.82 -12.86
CA TYR A 328 -18.67 -8.67 -12.62
C TYR A 328 -19.98 -7.90 -12.73
N SER A 329 -20.08 -6.75 -12.03
CA SER A 329 -21.27 -5.91 -12.05
C SER A 329 -21.58 -5.40 -13.46
N SER A 330 -20.55 -5.00 -14.22
CA SER A 330 -20.70 -4.61 -15.63
C SER A 330 -21.25 -5.77 -16.47
N THR A 331 -20.71 -6.98 -16.27
CA THR A 331 -21.16 -8.17 -17.01
C THR A 331 -22.61 -8.53 -16.69
N LEU A 332 -23.03 -8.40 -15.43
CA LEU A 332 -24.42 -8.59 -15.03
C LEU A 332 -25.35 -7.59 -15.74
N ILE A 333 -24.96 -6.31 -15.79
CA ILE A 333 -25.74 -5.26 -16.48
C ILE A 333 -25.88 -5.60 -17.96
N ASP A 334 -24.78 -5.98 -18.63
CA ASP A 334 -24.80 -6.31 -20.05
C ASP A 334 -25.70 -7.51 -20.36
N ASN A 335 -25.64 -8.56 -19.52
CA ASN A 335 -26.50 -9.72 -19.65
C ASN A 335 -27.96 -9.36 -19.40
N TYR A 336 -28.25 -8.54 -18.39
CA TYR A 336 -29.59 -8.06 -18.10
C TYR A 336 -30.18 -7.23 -19.25
N LYS A 337 -29.41 -6.28 -19.80
CA LYS A 337 -29.81 -5.49 -20.98
C LYS A 337 -30.15 -6.39 -22.18
N LYS A 338 -29.34 -7.44 -22.42
CA LYS A 338 -29.59 -8.43 -23.47
C LYS A 338 -30.87 -9.24 -23.25
N GLU A 339 -31.09 -9.74 -22.03
CA GLU A 339 -32.28 -10.52 -21.68
C GLU A 339 -33.57 -9.71 -21.83
N GLN A 340 -33.53 -8.44 -21.42
CA GLN A 340 -34.66 -7.51 -21.55
C GLN A 340 -34.80 -6.92 -22.96
N LYS A 341 -33.92 -7.27 -23.90
CA LYS A 341 -33.88 -6.72 -25.28
C LYS A 341 -33.82 -5.18 -25.29
N ILE A 342 -33.11 -4.60 -24.34
CA ILE A 342 -32.89 -3.15 -24.23
C ILE A 342 -31.77 -2.79 -25.20
N ASP A 343 -32.09 -1.98 -26.20
CA ASP A 343 -31.13 -1.51 -27.19
C ASP A 343 -30.21 -0.43 -26.58
N PRO A 344 -28.88 -0.64 -26.57
CA PRO A 344 -27.91 0.30 -26.00
C PRO A 344 -27.85 1.65 -26.71
N GLU A 345 -28.31 1.78 -27.96
CA GLU A 345 -28.27 3.04 -28.71
C GLU A 345 -29.52 3.92 -28.53
N THR A 346 -30.65 3.33 -28.12
CA THR A 346 -31.96 4.02 -28.11
C THR A 346 -32.60 4.18 -26.74
N SER A 347 -32.05 3.54 -25.70
CA SER A 347 -32.61 3.60 -24.34
C SER A 347 -31.90 4.63 -23.44
N PRO A 348 -32.64 5.30 -22.53
CA PRO A 348 -32.02 6.16 -21.54
C PRO A 348 -31.03 5.35 -20.67
N SER A 349 -29.95 5.98 -20.19
CA SER A 349 -28.93 5.40 -19.29
C SER A 349 -29.46 4.92 -17.92
N TYR A 350 -30.78 4.87 -17.75
CA TYR A 350 -31.45 4.50 -16.51
C TYR A 350 -32.23 3.20 -16.72
N LEU A 351 -31.84 2.17 -15.98
CA LEU A 351 -32.61 0.92 -15.92
C LEU A 351 -33.83 1.12 -15.01
N ASP A 352 -35.03 0.87 -15.55
CA ASP A 352 -36.30 1.04 -14.82
C ASP A 352 -36.45 0.06 -13.64
N PHE A 353 -35.76 -1.07 -13.69
CA PHE A 353 -35.82 -2.13 -12.69
C PHE A 353 -34.43 -2.45 -12.14
N PRO A 354 -34.33 -2.83 -10.85
CA PRO A 354 -33.07 -3.21 -10.25
C PRO A 354 -32.53 -4.51 -10.88
N VAL A 355 -31.23 -4.52 -11.19
CA VAL A 355 -30.53 -5.69 -11.74
C VAL A 355 -30.39 -6.75 -10.63
N PRO A 356 -30.85 -7.99 -10.85
CA PRO A 356 -30.66 -9.07 -9.89
C PRO A 356 -29.19 -9.51 -9.82
N ASP A 357 -28.62 -9.55 -8.61
CA ASP A 357 -27.25 -9.99 -8.33
C ASP A 357 -27.29 -11.30 -7.51
N PRO A 358 -26.89 -12.44 -8.10
CA PRO A 358 -26.88 -13.73 -7.42
C PRO A 358 -25.82 -13.83 -6.31
N CYS A 359 -24.75 -13.04 -6.38
CA CYS A 359 -23.67 -13.01 -5.39
C CYS A 359 -23.96 -12.07 -4.22
N MET A 360 -25.16 -11.50 -4.13
CA MET A 360 -25.57 -10.55 -3.11
C MET A 360 -26.78 -11.09 -2.32
N PRO A 361 -26.85 -10.89 -0.99
CA PRO A 361 -27.90 -11.50 -0.18
C PRO A 361 -29.29 -10.92 -0.48
N LYS A 362 -30.27 -11.80 -0.55
CA LYS A 362 -31.68 -11.47 -0.72
C LYS A 362 -32.17 -10.50 0.37
N GLY A 363 -32.89 -9.47 -0.07
CA GLY A 363 -33.38 -8.39 0.79
C GLY A 363 -32.41 -7.21 0.93
N TYR A 364 -31.20 -7.30 0.37
CA TYR A 364 -30.32 -6.16 0.22
C TYR A 364 -30.51 -5.50 -1.16
N THR A 365 -30.58 -4.17 -1.18
CA THR A 365 -30.71 -3.37 -2.39
C THR A 365 -29.75 -2.20 -2.29
N THR A 366 -28.98 -1.97 -3.35
CA THR A 366 -27.97 -0.92 -3.35
C THR A 366 -27.88 -0.22 -4.70
N LYS A 367 -27.45 1.04 -4.70
CA LYS A 367 -27.13 1.79 -5.92
C LYS A 367 -25.63 1.86 -6.05
N ARG A 368 -25.10 1.44 -7.20
CA ARG A 368 -23.67 1.47 -7.50
C ARG A 368 -23.43 2.25 -8.78
N ILE A 369 -22.27 2.89 -8.83
CA ILE A 369 -21.78 3.51 -10.06
C ILE A 369 -20.92 2.44 -10.75
N VAL A 370 -21.31 2.05 -11.97
CA VAL A 370 -20.59 1.10 -12.81
C VAL A 370 -20.29 1.82 -14.12
N GLY A 371 -19.01 2.09 -14.40
CA GLY A 371 -18.64 3.05 -15.43
C GLY A 371 -19.16 4.44 -15.08
N ASP A 372 -19.94 5.05 -15.98
CA ASP A 372 -20.57 6.36 -15.78
C ASP A 372 -22.06 6.27 -15.36
N GLU A 373 -22.61 5.06 -15.23
CA GLU A 373 -24.03 4.82 -14.95
C GLU A 373 -24.28 4.47 -13.48
N GLY A 374 -25.29 5.10 -12.88
CA GLY A 374 -25.76 4.78 -11.52
C GLY A 374 -26.87 3.74 -11.55
N VAL A 375 -26.55 2.47 -11.33
CA VAL A 375 -27.46 1.32 -11.45
C VAL A 375 -27.92 0.81 -10.08
N HIS A 376 -29.20 0.44 -9.99
CA HIS A 376 -29.77 -0.22 -8.82
C HIS A 376 -29.62 -1.74 -8.94
N PHE A 377 -29.21 -2.40 -7.87
CA PHE A 377 -29.07 -3.84 -7.78
C PHE A 377 -29.90 -4.41 -6.64
N THR A 378 -30.39 -5.65 -6.80
CA THR A 378 -31.11 -6.42 -5.77
C THR A 378 -30.50 -7.80 -5.61
N GLY A 379 -30.28 -8.26 -4.37
CA GLY A 379 -29.69 -9.58 -4.13
C GLY A 379 -30.66 -10.76 -4.33
N GLU A 380 -30.15 -11.90 -4.79
CA GLU A 380 -30.93 -13.15 -4.97
C GLU A 380 -30.55 -14.27 -3.99
N SER A 381 -29.35 -14.25 -3.39
CA SER A 381 -28.79 -15.38 -2.61
C SER A 381 -28.75 -16.71 -3.39
N ASP A 382 -28.19 -16.70 -4.61
CA ASP A 382 -28.11 -17.89 -5.46
C ASP A 382 -26.64 -18.27 -5.70
N PHE A 383 -26.14 -19.21 -4.90
CA PHE A 383 -24.73 -19.62 -4.94
C PHE A 383 -24.31 -20.26 -6.29
N PRO A 384 -25.03 -21.26 -6.84
CA PRO A 384 -24.67 -21.81 -8.15
C PRO A 384 -24.65 -20.76 -9.26
N LYS A 385 -25.65 -19.85 -9.29
CA LYS A 385 -25.70 -18.77 -10.27
C LYS A 385 -24.62 -17.73 -10.03
N CYS A 386 -24.22 -17.49 -8.78
CA CYS A 386 -23.10 -16.60 -8.45
C CYS A 386 -21.79 -17.13 -9.06
N LEU A 387 -21.45 -18.40 -8.83
CA LEU A 387 -20.24 -19.01 -9.38
C LEU A 387 -20.21 -18.97 -10.91
N SER A 388 -21.33 -19.30 -11.58
CA SER A 388 -21.40 -19.25 -13.05
C SER A 388 -21.40 -17.83 -13.60
N SER A 389 -21.99 -16.86 -12.90
CA SER A 389 -22.02 -15.45 -13.34
C SER A 389 -20.67 -14.75 -13.18
N ILE A 390 -19.79 -15.26 -12.32
CA ILE A 390 -18.40 -14.77 -12.18
C ILE A 390 -17.52 -15.28 -13.33
N PHE A 391 -17.76 -16.48 -13.86
CA PHE A 391 -16.92 -17.12 -14.88
C PHE A 391 -16.60 -16.24 -16.11
N PRO A 392 -17.55 -15.47 -16.68
CA PRO A 392 -17.25 -14.53 -17.75
C PRO A 392 -16.14 -13.51 -17.45
N VAL A 393 -15.96 -13.10 -16.20
CA VAL A 393 -14.89 -12.17 -15.79
C VAL A 393 -13.52 -12.85 -15.91
N LEU A 394 -13.45 -14.16 -15.66
CA LEU A 394 -12.24 -14.96 -15.85
C LEU A 394 -11.95 -15.25 -17.32
N SER A 395 -12.97 -15.68 -18.07
CA SER A 395 -12.79 -16.15 -19.46
C SER A 395 -12.63 -15.02 -20.49
N LYS A 396 -13.18 -13.83 -20.24
CA LYS A 396 -13.07 -12.67 -21.15
C LYS A 396 -11.88 -11.76 -20.85
N SER A 397 -10.87 -12.28 -20.15
CA SER A 397 -9.74 -11.49 -19.67
C SER A 397 -9.04 -10.70 -20.78
N PRO A 398 -8.86 -9.36 -20.63
CA PRO A 398 -8.03 -8.56 -21.54
C PRO A 398 -6.54 -8.92 -21.45
N TYR A 399 -6.13 -9.71 -20.45
CA TYR A 399 -4.78 -10.28 -20.39
C TYR A 399 -4.45 -11.16 -21.61
N ASN A 400 -5.48 -11.75 -22.25
CA ASN A 400 -5.35 -12.57 -23.45
C ASN A 400 -5.65 -11.81 -24.76
N TYR A 401 -5.76 -10.47 -24.74
CA TYR A 401 -6.08 -9.69 -25.94
C TYR A 401 -4.87 -9.66 -26.90
N GLY A 402 -4.84 -10.59 -27.87
CA GLY A 402 -3.82 -10.67 -28.92
C GLY A 402 -3.10 -12.01 -29.04
N ALA A 403 -3.27 -12.92 -28.07
CA ALA A 403 -3.02 -14.34 -28.29
C ALA A 403 -4.30 -14.97 -28.85
N ASP A 404 -4.19 -16.01 -29.67
CA ASP A 404 -5.33 -16.87 -30.03
C ASP A 404 -6.07 -17.32 -28.76
N LYS A 405 -7.30 -17.84 -28.91
CA LYS A 405 -8.10 -18.43 -27.81
C LYS A 405 -7.17 -19.08 -26.77
N PRO A 406 -7.36 -18.84 -25.46
CA PRO A 406 -6.53 -19.46 -24.44
C PRO A 406 -6.41 -20.96 -24.75
N ASP A 407 -5.19 -21.47 -24.92
CA ASP A 407 -4.94 -22.86 -25.33
C ASP A 407 -5.48 -23.89 -24.31
N GLY A 408 -5.96 -23.45 -23.15
CA GLY A 408 -6.61 -24.26 -22.12
C GLY A 408 -8.12 -24.44 -22.32
N ASP A 409 -8.62 -25.62 -21.92
CA ASP A 409 -10.05 -25.96 -21.90
C ASP A 409 -10.76 -25.14 -20.81
N CYS A 410 -11.20 -23.93 -21.17
CA CYS A 410 -11.90 -23.01 -20.28
C CYS A 410 -13.36 -23.46 -20.10
N THR A 411 -13.64 -24.13 -19.00
CA THR A 411 -14.94 -24.72 -18.67
C THR A 411 -15.54 -24.08 -17.41
N GLU A 412 -16.87 -24.06 -17.35
CA GLU A 412 -17.60 -23.52 -16.21
C GLU A 412 -17.53 -24.42 -14.98
N PHE A 413 -17.64 -23.83 -13.77
CA PHE A 413 -17.55 -24.54 -12.48
C PHE A 413 -18.58 -25.68 -12.32
N ASN A 414 -19.69 -25.64 -13.05
CA ASN A 414 -20.73 -26.67 -13.00
C ASN A 414 -20.31 -28.00 -13.66
N ASN A 415 -19.19 -28.03 -14.41
CA ASN A 415 -18.68 -29.23 -15.05
C ASN A 415 -17.95 -30.10 -14.02
N THR A 416 -18.68 -31.11 -13.55
CA THR A 416 -18.50 -31.78 -12.25
C THR A 416 -17.14 -32.40 -11.88
N LYS A 417 -16.10 -32.37 -12.74
CA LYS A 417 -14.81 -33.05 -12.46
C LYS A 417 -13.56 -32.39 -13.03
N GLU A 418 -13.67 -31.29 -13.76
CA GLU A 418 -12.51 -30.69 -14.44
C GLU A 418 -12.21 -29.31 -13.88
N VAL A 419 -10.93 -29.02 -13.72
CA VAL A 419 -10.41 -27.73 -13.27
C VAL A 419 -9.84 -27.05 -14.50
N SER A 420 -10.45 -25.95 -14.90
CA SER A 420 -9.96 -25.15 -16.01
C SER A 420 -8.86 -24.20 -15.57
N SER A 421 -8.00 -23.81 -16.50
CA SER A 421 -6.93 -22.84 -16.26
C SER A 421 -7.09 -21.65 -17.20
N CYS A 422 -8.13 -20.86 -16.96
CA CYS A 422 -8.53 -19.78 -17.89
C CYS A 422 -7.49 -18.66 -18.04
N LEU A 423 -6.61 -18.52 -17.05
CA LEU A 423 -5.57 -17.49 -17.01
C LEU A 423 -4.18 -18.03 -17.36
N MET A 424 -4.01 -19.34 -17.43
CA MET A 424 -2.72 -19.97 -17.71
C MET A 424 -2.55 -20.14 -19.22
N ASN A 425 -1.46 -19.61 -19.76
CA ASN A 425 -1.06 -19.79 -21.16
C ASN A 425 0.33 -20.45 -21.25
N GLU A 426 0.79 -20.79 -22.45
CA GLU A 426 2.09 -21.46 -22.66
C GLU A 426 3.31 -20.64 -22.24
N ASN A 427 3.17 -19.33 -21.98
CA ASN A 427 4.26 -18.49 -21.50
C ASN A 427 4.43 -18.57 -19.98
N ILE A 428 3.37 -18.93 -19.25
CA ILE A 428 3.38 -19.09 -17.79
C ILE A 428 3.96 -20.47 -17.45
N PRO A 429 4.99 -20.55 -16.59
CA PRO A 429 5.49 -21.83 -16.11
C PRO A 429 4.39 -22.62 -15.39
N ALA A 430 4.33 -23.93 -15.63
CA ALA A 430 3.37 -24.79 -14.94
C ALA A 430 3.70 -24.87 -13.44
N PHE A 431 2.66 -24.90 -12.60
CA PHE A 431 2.83 -25.14 -11.17
C PHE A 431 3.21 -26.61 -10.93
N ASP A 432 4.31 -26.83 -10.21
CA ASP A 432 4.70 -28.13 -9.69
C ASP A 432 4.32 -28.18 -8.20
N PHE A 433 3.10 -28.62 -7.91
CA PHE A 433 2.57 -28.71 -6.54
C PHE A 433 3.30 -29.74 -5.66
N ASP A 434 4.34 -30.44 -6.13
CA ASP A 434 5.20 -31.20 -5.21
C ASP A 434 6.20 -30.30 -4.48
N VAL A 435 6.60 -29.18 -5.10
CA VAL A 435 7.69 -28.32 -4.64
C VAL A 435 7.29 -26.86 -4.50
N ASN A 436 6.29 -26.39 -5.25
CA ASN A 436 5.84 -25.01 -5.21
C ASN A 436 4.82 -24.82 -4.10
N HIS A 437 5.29 -24.41 -2.92
CA HIS A 437 4.44 -23.99 -1.81
C HIS A 437 4.09 -22.51 -1.93
N PHE A 438 2.82 -22.16 -1.73
CA PHE A 438 2.33 -20.79 -1.91
C PHE A 438 1.84 -20.15 -0.62
N ILE A 439 2.00 -18.84 -0.55
CA ILE A 439 1.51 -18.00 0.53
C ILE A 439 0.58 -16.94 -0.04
N GLY A 440 -0.66 -16.95 0.44
CA GLY A 440 -1.71 -16.01 0.08
C GLY A 440 -1.77 -14.86 1.08
N VAL A 441 -1.72 -13.63 0.57
CA VAL A 441 -1.75 -12.41 1.37
C VAL A 441 -2.86 -11.45 0.90
N SER A 442 -3.04 -10.36 1.64
CA SER A 442 -4.00 -9.30 1.31
C SER A 442 -5.43 -9.85 1.15
N GLY A 443 -6.06 -9.67 -0.02
CA GLY A 443 -7.43 -10.07 -0.28
C GLY A 443 -7.71 -11.57 -0.11
N TYR A 444 -6.70 -12.44 -0.28
CA TYR A 444 -6.84 -13.87 0.01
C TYR A 444 -7.12 -14.10 1.51
N TRP A 445 -6.27 -13.54 2.37
CA TRP A 445 -6.44 -13.62 3.82
C TRP A 445 -7.71 -12.89 4.26
N ASP A 446 -7.88 -11.62 3.88
CA ASP A 446 -8.99 -10.77 4.35
C ASP A 446 -10.36 -11.40 4.05
N SER A 447 -10.52 -12.00 2.86
CA SER A 447 -11.79 -12.59 2.44
C SER A 447 -12.07 -13.93 3.11
N VAL A 448 -11.07 -14.81 3.19
CA VAL A 448 -11.22 -16.13 3.80
C VAL A 448 -11.35 -16.02 5.30
N GLU A 449 -10.58 -15.15 5.95
CA GLU A 449 -10.71 -14.93 7.39
C GLU A 449 -12.08 -14.36 7.75
N SER A 450 -12.57 -13.37 7.00
CA SER A 450 -13.91 -12.81 7.21
C SER A 450 -15.01 -13.87 7.07
N LEU A 451 -14.85 -14.82 6.14
CA LEU A 451 -15.74 -15.96 5.93
C LEU A 451 -15.68 -16.95 7.11
N LEU A 452 -14.49 -17.34 7.54
CA LEU A 452 -14.29 -18.37 8.57
C LEU A 452 -14.61 -17.87 9.98
N GLU A 453 -14.28 -16.63 10.33
CA GLU A 453 -14.70 -16.04 11.61
C GLU A 453 -16.22 -15.98 11.73
N TYR A 454 -16.89 -15.64 10.64
CA TYR A 454 -18.34 -15.61 10.58
C TYR A 454 -18.92 -17.00 10.93
N HIS A 455 -18.43 -18.09 10.34
CA HIS A 455 -18.89 -19.45 10.67
C HIS A 455 -18.50 -19.92 12.08
N ARG A 456 -17.27 -19.66 12.54
CA ARG A 456 -16.83 -20.11 13.88
C ARG A 456 -17.69 -19.54 14.99
N THR A 457 -18.20 -18.32 14.83
CA THR A 457 -19.13 -17.73 15.80
C THR A 457 -20.50 -18.42 15.77
N HIS A 458 -20.94 -18.93 14.62
CA HIS A 458 -22.16 -19.75 14.46
C HIS A 458 -22.01 -21.14 15.08
N ALA A 459 -20.97 -21.90 14.72
CA ALA A 459 -20.74 -23.26 15.23
C ALA A 459 -20.53 -23.29 16.75
N ASN A 460 -19.94 -22.22 17.30
CA ASN A 460 -19.82 -22.06 18.74
C ASN A 460 -21.11 -21.57 19.40
N ALA A 461 -22.00 -20.82 18.73
CA ALA A 461 -23.29 -20.44 19.30
C ALA A 461 -24.21 -21.66 19.55
N GLU A 462 -24.16 -22.67 18.67
CA GLU A 462 -24.86 -23.94 18.92
C GLU A 462 -24.23 -24.76 20.05
N ASN A 463 -22.89 -24.75 20.17
CA ASN A 463 -22.15 -25.49 21.20
C ASN A 463 -22.00 -24.75 22.55
N LEU A 464 -22.25 -23.44 22.59
CA LEU A 464 -22.26 -22.59 23.80
C LEU A 464 -23.48 -22.86 24.70
N SER A 465 -24.46 -23.63 24.21
CA SER A 465 -25.49 -24.23 25.06
C SER A 465 -24.95 -25.32 26.00
N LYS A 466 -23.69 -25.81 25.81
CA LYS A 466 -23.19 -26.99 26.53
C LYS A 466 -21.81 -26.92 27.18
N ARG A 467 -21.00 -25.87 27.03
CA ARG A 467 -19.75 -25.75 27.83
C ARG A 467 -19.24 -24.31 27.84
N GLY A 468 -19.29 -23.67 29.00
CA GLY A 468 -18.65 -22.37 29.20
C GLY A 468 -17.13 -22.53 29.16
N HIS A 469 -16.42 -21.77 28.33
CA HIS A 469 -14.99 -21.61 28.46
C HIS A 469 -14.46 -20.23 28.06
N LYS A 470 -13.42 -19.85 28.80
CA LYS A 470 -12.68 -18.59 28.81
C LYS A 470 -12.13 -18.24 27.41
N LYS A 471 -12.28 -16.97 27.02
CA LYS A 471 -11.56 -16.35 25.89
C LYS A 471 -10.06 -16.36 26.18
N ASN A 472 -9.30 -17.19 25.48
CA ASN A 472 -7.85 -17.04 25.41
C ASN A 472 -7.53 -15.95 24.38
N LYS A 473 -7.06 -14.78 24.84
CA LYS A 473 -6.62 -13.64 24.01
C LYS A 473 -5.14 -13.82 23.60
N ASN A 474 -4.76 -14.96 23.03
CA ASN A 474 -3.44 -15.06 22.41
C ASN A 474 -3.53 -14.58 20.96
N LYS A 475 -2.83 -13.48 20.69
CA LYS A 475 -2.69 -12.82 19.38
C LYS A 475 -1.80 -13.57 18.37
N ASN A 476 -1.56 -14.86 18.58
CA ASN A 476 -0.86 -15.71 17.62
C ASN A 476 -1.90 -16.64 16.99
N LYS A 477 -2.61 -16.15 15.97
CA LYS A 477 -3.34 -17.04 15.07
C LYS A 477 -2.27 -17.73 14.22
N ASP A 478 -2.21 -19.06 14.30
CA ASP A 478 -1.39 -19.88 13.40
C ASP A 478 -1.79 -19.59 11.93
N PRO A 479 -0.88 -19.73 10.94
CA PRO A 479 -1.24 -19.58 9.53
C PRO A 479 -2.41 -20.51 9.20
N GLU A 480 -3.54 -19.96 8.79
CA GLU A 480 -4.69 -20.79 8.41
C GLU A 480 -4.39 -21.42 7.05
N THR A 481 -4.21 -22.74 7.05
CA THR A 481 -4.07 -23.52 5.83
C THR A 481 -5.38 -23.46 5.05
N TYR A 482 -5.33 -23.06 3.78
CA TYR A 482 -6.49 -23.02 2.89
C TYR A 482 -7.04 -24.43 2.65
N ASP A 483 -8.30 -24.67 3.03
CA ASP A 483 -9.00 -25.92 2.72
C ASP A 483 -10.20 -25.66 1.80
N TYR A 484 -10.12 -26.20 0.57
CA TYR A 484 -11.14 -26.00 -0.45
C TYR A 484 -12.53 -26.44 0.03
N LYS A 485 -12.64 -27.62 0.67
CA LYS A 485 -13.95 -28.18 1.07
C LYS A 485 -14.64 -27.30 2.11
N THR A 486 -13.87 -26.84 3.09
CA THR A 486 -14.35 -25.91 4.12
C THR A 486 -14.78 -24.60 3.46
N ILE A 487 -13.92 -23.97 2.67
CA ILE A 487 -14.22 -22.65 2.07
C ILE A 487 -15.39 -22.72 1.09
N TYR A 488 -15.50 -23.78 0.30
CA TYR A 488 -16.65 -24.01 -0.59
C TYR A 488 -17.95 -24.15 0.21
N ARG A 489 -17.96 -24.98 1.26
CA ARG A 489 -19.12 -25.18 2.13
C ARG A 489 -19.54 -23.88 2.82
N GLU A 490 -18.59 -23.16 3.42
CA GLU A 490 -18.87 -21.89 4.10
C GLU A 490 -19.39 -20.82 3.14
N THR A 491 -18.82 -20.77 1.94
CA THR A 491 -19.29 -19.86 0.90
C THR A 491 -20.71 -20.21 0.47
N GLN A 492 -21.01 -21.49 0.27
CA GLN A 492 -22.34 -21.95 -0.08
C GLN A 492 -23.37 -21.57 0.99
N GLU A 493 -23.04 -21.76 2.27
CA GLU A 493 -23.90 -21.39 3.40
C GLU A 493 -24.19 -19.87 3.38
N ILE A 494 -23.16 -19.02 3.34
CA ILE A 494 -23.34 -17.55 3.33
C ILE A 494 -24.06 -17.05 2.08
N CYS A 495 -23.73 -17.58 0.91
CA CYS A 495 -24.37 -17.18 -0.35
C CYS A 495 -25.84 -17.60 -0.44
N SER A 496 -26.28 -18.58 0.34
CA SER A 496 -27.68 -19.03 0.37
C SER A 496 -28.51 -18.30 1.43
N GLU A 497 -27.88 -17.49 2.29
CA GLU A 497 -28.54 -16.77 3.37
C GLU A 497 -29.11 -15.41 2.96
N SER A 498 -30.21 -15.00 3.59
CA SER A 498 -30.79 -13.67 3.40
C SER A 498 -30.05 -12.61 4.21
N LEU A 499 -30.13 -11.34 3.82
CA LEU A 499 -29.50 -10.24 4.58
C LEU A 499 -29.97 -10.25 6.05
N SER A 500 -31.26 -10.51 6.28
CA SER A 500 -31.81 -10.57 7.63
C SER A 500 -31.24 -11.72 8.45
N GLY A 501 -30.91 -12.85 7.82
CA GLY A 501 -30.19 -13.96 8.45
C GLY A 501 -28.77 -13.54 8.77
N LEU A 502 -28.09 -12.91 7.82
CA LEU A 502 -26.71 -12.45 7.98
C LEU A 502 -26.54 -11.43 9.12
N ILE A 503 -27.46 -10.46 9.22
CA ILE A 503 -27.45 -9.45 10.30
C ILE A 503 -27.65 -10.12 11.67
N LYS A 504 -28.62 -11.03 11.80
CA LYS A 504 -28.88 -11.74 13.07
C LYS A 504 -27.66 -12.53 13.55
N LEU A 505 -26.93 -13.13 12.62
CA LEU A 505 -25.70 -13.87 12.92
C LEU A 505 -24.57 -12.91 13.30
N ASN A 506 -24.43 -11.80 12.58
CA ASN A 506 -23.44 -10.76 12.87
C ASN A 506 -23.68 -10.09 14.24
N ASP A 507 -24.93 -9.93 14.66
CA ASP A 507 -25.29 -9.37 15.98
C ASP A 507 -24.77 -10.21 17.15
N ASN A 508 -24.52 -11.51 16.94
CA ASN A 508 -23.94 -12.40 17.95
C ASN A 508 -22.42 -12.22 18.11
N ARG A 509 -21.76 -11.47 17.23
CA ARG A 509 -20.32 -11.20 17.28
C ARG A 509 -20.00 -10.08 18.28
N PRO A 510 -18.79 -10.07 18.86
CA PRO A 510 -18.30 -8.91 19.61
C PRO A 510 -18.34 -7.65 18.73
N SER A 511 -18.72 -6.50 19.28
CA SER A 511 -18.90 -5.25 18.49
C SER A 511 -17.64 -4.79 17.72
N ASN A 512 -16.45 -5.25 18.08
CA ASN A 512 -15.21 -4.93 17.36
C ASN A 512 -14.99 -5.80 16.12
N ASP A 513 -15.70 -6.92 16.03
CA ASP A 513 -15.56 -7.94 14.98
C ASP A 513 -16.83 -7.99 14.09
N GLN A 514 -17.80 -7.12 14.36
CA GLN A 514 -19.02 -7.01 13.55
C GLN A 514 -18.71 -6.39 12.20
N LEU A 515 -19.16 -7.06 11.15
CA LEU A 515 -19.07 -6.56 9.78
C LEU A 515 -20.17 -5.52 9.53
N THR A 516 -19.88 -4.52 8.71
CA THR A 516 -20.90 -3.59 8.21
C THR A 516 -21.85 -4.30 7.25
N GLU A 517 -23.04 -3.73 7.04
CA GLU A 517 -24.01 -4.26 6.08
C GLU A 517 -23.43 -4.39 4.67
N VAL A 518 -22.59 -3.42 4.26
CA VAL A 518 -21.86 -3.46 2.98
C VAL A 518 -20.90 -4.64 2.95
N GLU A 519 -20.09 -4.84 3.99
CA GLU A 519 -19.15 -5.96 4.06
C GLU A 519 -19.88 -7.30 4.02
N LEU A 520 -20.98 -7.47 4.77
CA LEU A 520 -21.83 -8.66 4.71
C LEU A 520 -22.38 -8.90 3.30
N SER A 521 -22.83 -7.84 2.62
CA SER A 521 -23.36 -7.95 1.25
C SER A 521 -22.32 -8.39 0.22
N GLU A 522 -21.04 -8.14 0.49
CA GLU A 522 -19.93 -8.46 -0.41
C GLU A 522 -19.26 -9.80 -0.10
N LEU A 523 -19.53 -10.42 1.06
CA LEU A 523 -18.87 -11.67 1.47
C LEU A 523 -19.04 -12.79 0.45
N CYS A 524 -20.27 -13.01 -0.01
CA CYS A 524 -20.58 -14.07 -0.98
C CYS A 524 -19.82 -13.89 -2.30
N PHE A 525 -19.75 -12.66 -2.83
CA PHE A 525 -18.95 -12.37 -4.01
C PHE A 525 -17.46 -12.62 -3.75
N LYS A 526 -16.90 -12.08 -2.66
CA LYS A 526 -15.47 -12.16 -2.36
C LYS A 526 -15.00 -13.60 -2.23
N SER A 527 -15.70 -14.44 -1.48
CA SER A 527 -15.30 -15.84 -1.31
C SER A 527 -15.54 -16.67 -2.56
N SER A 528 -16.64 -16.43 -3.30
CA SER A 528 -16.88 -17.04 -4.61
C SER A 528 -15.80 -16.65 -5.64
N TRP A 529 -15.30 -15.41 -5.59
CA TRP A 529 -14.19 -14.94 -6.41
C TRP A 529 -12.89 -15.69 -6.11
N ILE A 530 -12.54 -15.88 -4.83
CA ILE A 530 -11.35 -16.67 -4.45
C ILE A 530 -11.44 -18.10 -5.01
N LEU A 531 -12.60 -18.76 -4.84
CA LEU A 531 -12.83 -20.11 -5.34
C LEU A 531 -12.63 -20.20 -6.86
N ASN A 532 -13.28 -19.29 -7.60
CA ASN A 532 -13.19 -19.27 -9.06
C ASN A 532 -11.79 -18.89 -9.54
N PHE A 533 -11.17 -17.87 -8.96
CA PHE A 533 -9.85 -17.40 -9.38
C PHE A 533 -8.75 -18.43 -9.13
N LEU A 534 -8.69 -19.02 -7.93
CA LEU A 534 -7.67 -20.03 -7.60
C LEU A 534 -7.87 -21.32 -8.41
N HIS A 535 -9.09 -21.85 -8.40
CA HIS A 535 -9.33 -23.16 -8.98
C HIS A 535 -9.57 -23.08 -10.49
N LEU A 536 -10.51 -22.27 -11.00
CA LEU A 536 -10.77 -22.19 -12.45
C LEU A 536 -9.87 -21.21 -13.22
N GLY A 537 -9.30 -20.22 -12.52
CA GLY A 537 -8.40 -19.26 -13.14
C GLY A 537 -6.99 -19.85 -13.26
N LEU A 538 -6.41 -20.19 -12.11
CA LEU A 538 -5.02 -20.64 -11.99
C LEU A 538 -4.85 -22.16 -12.04
N GLY A 539 -5.91 -22.95 -11.90
CA GLY A 539 -5.80 -24.41 -11.94
C GLY A 539 -5.31 -25.04 -10.65
N PHE A 540 -5.44 -24.36 -9.49
CA PHE A 540 -5.08 -24.99 -8.22
C PHE A 540 -5.96 -26.23 -7.97
N PRO A 541 -5.38 -27.38 -7.59
CA PRO A 541 -6.15 -28.58 -7.37
C PRO A 541 -7.07 -28.44 -6.15
N ARG A 542 -8.26 -29.04 -6.24
CA ARG A 542 -9.22 -29.13 -5.14
C ARG A 542 -8.85 -30.33 -4.29
N PHE A 543 -7.97 -30.11 -3.33
CA PHE A 543 -7.45 -31.17 -2.45
C PHE A 543 -8.58 -31.99 -1.81
N GLY A 544 -8.45 -33.31 -1.91
CA GLY A 544 -9.44 -34.28 -1.40
C GLY A 544 -10.67 -34.47 -2.30
N ILE A 545 -10.72 -33.85 -3.48
CA ILE A 545 -11.72 -34.10 -4.54
C ILE A 545 -11.01 -34.54 -5.82
N ASP A 546 -10.03 -33.75 -6.25
CA ASP A 546 -9.22 -34.07 -7.42
C ASP A 546 -8.21 -35.17 -7.05
N LYS A 547 -8.08 -36.19 -7.91
CA LYS A 547 -7.09 -37.24 -7.72
C LYS A 547 -5.70 -36.68 -8.02
N LEU A 548 -4.93 -36.38 -6.99
CA LEU A 548 -3.51 -36.09 -7.12
C LEU A 548 -2.77 -37.40 -7.36
N THR A 549 -1.76 -37.37 -8.23
CA THR A 549 -1.06 -38.57 -8.71
C THR A 549 -0.15 -39.25 -7.68
N ASP A 550 -0.01 -38.72 -6.46
CA ASP A 550 0.78 -39.37 -5.41
C ASP A 550 0.12 -39.28 -4.02
N GLU A 551 -0.22 -40.45 -3.45
CA GLU A 551 -0.78 -40.62 -2.10
C GLU A 551 0.23 -40.26 -0.98
N ASN A 552 1.48 -39.96 -1.33
CA ASN A 552 2.56 -39.54 -0.42
C ASN A 552 2.83 -38.01 -0.43
N SER A 553 2.05 -37.22 -1.16
CA SER A 553 2.27 -35.77 -1.22
C SER A 553 1.98 -35.10 0.13
N GLN A 554 3.04 -34.75 0.86
CA GLN A 554 3.02 -33.90 2.07
C GLN A 554 2.59 -32.44 1.78
N PHE A 555 2.00 -32.18 0.61
CA PHE A 555 1.76 -30.85 0.11
C PHE A 555 0.71 -30.11 0.94
N LYS A 556 1.06 -28.89 1.37
CA LYS A 556 0.15 -27.94 1.98
C LYS A 556 -0.28 -26.94 0.91
N SER A 557 -1.58 -27.01 0.59
CA SER A 557 -2.27 -26.37 -0.53
C SER A 557 -1.92 -24.89 -0.77
N LEU A 558 -1.95 -24.10 0.30
CA LEU A 558 -1.77 -22.65 0.31
C LEU A 558 -1.86 -22.21 1.77
N GLU A 559 -0.88 -21.44 2.24
CA GLU A 559 -0.94 -20.83 3.58
C GLU A 559 -1.44 -19.40 3.45
N LEU A 560 -2.47 -19.02 4.22
CA LEU A 560 -2.97 -17.66 4.22
C LEU A 560 -2.44 -16.91 5.44
N VAL A 561 -1.92 -15.69 5.21
CA VAL A 561 -1.30 -14.89 6.27
C VAL A 561 -1.64 -13.41 6.16
N GLU A 562 -1.99 -12.79 7.30
CA GLU A 562 -2.05 -11.33 7.45
C GLU A 562 -0.66 -10.75 7.72
N ASN A 563 0.01 -11.38 8.68
CA ASN A 563 1.29 -10.99 9.21
C ASN A 563 2.23 -12.18 9.03
N ILE A 564 3.43 -11.90 8.53
CA ILE A 564 4.50 -12.88 8.52
C ILE A 564 5.34 -12.56 9.74
N GLY A 565 5.10 -13.35 10.81
CA GLY A 565 5.49 -13.05 12.18
C GLY A 565 4.80 -11.79 12.75
N ASP A 566 5.55 -10.80 13.26
CA ASP A 566 4.99 -9.60 13.91
C ASP A 566 4.76 -8.44 12.93
N SER A 567 5.03 -8.64 11.64
CA SER A 567 4.91 -7.60 10.61
C SER A 567 3.86 -7.94 9.57
N SER A 568 2.99 -6.96 9.28
CA SER A 568 2.05 -7.05 8.16
C SER A 568 2.80 -7.12 6.84
N PHE A 569 2.35 -8.01 5.94
CA PHE A 569 2.95 -8.10 4.61
C PHE A 569 2.91 -6.76 3.87
N SER A 570 4.02 -6.42 3.20
CA SER A 570 4.11 -5.31 2.24
C SER A 570 5.26 -5.52 1.28
N TRP A 571 5.00 -5.37 -0.03
CA TRP A 571 6.04 -5.43 -1.06
C TRP A 571 7.14 -4.38 -0.84
N THR A 572 6.85 -3.27 -0.14
CA THR A 572 7.82 -2.20 0.16
C THR A 572 9.05 -2.71 0.90
N LEU A 573 8.91 -3.77 1.71
CA LEU A 573 10.04 -4.40 2.38
C LEU A 573 11.00 -5.04 1.38
N GLY A 574 10.51 -5.71 0.34
CA GLY A 574 11.34 -6.28 -0.72
C GLY A 574 12.20 -5.21 -1.41
N ARG A 575 11.60 -4.06 -1.73
CA ARG A 575 12.35 -2.92 -2.26
C ARG A 575 13.41 -2.43 -1.26
N ALA A 576 13.08 -2.32 0.03
CA ALA A 576 14.04 -1.90 1.06
C ALA A 576 15.19 -2.90 1.23
N ILE A 577 14.92 -4.21 1.17
CA ILE A 577 15.94 -5.27 1.21
C ILE A 577 16.89 -5.14 0.02
N LEU A 578 16.33 -4.95 -1.18
CA LEU A 578 17.13 -4.83 -2.40
C LEU A 578 18.01 -3.57 -2.37
N TYR A 579 17.47 -2.46 -1.87
CA TYR A 579 18.23 -1.21 -1.67
C TYR A 579 19.37 -1.40 -0.66
N ALA A 580 19.07 -2.00 0.50
CA ALA A 580 20.07 -2.30 1.51
C ALA A 580 21.14 -3.26 0.99
N ASN A 581 20.77 -4.28 0.22
CA ASN A 581 21.72 -5.24 -0.37
C ASN A 581 22.70 -4.55 -1.31
N ASP A 582 22.21 -3.62 -2.13
CA ASP A 582 23.05 -2.84 -3.02
C ASP A 582 23.99 -1.89 -2.27
N GLU A 583 23.52 -1.21 -1.21
CA GLU A 583 24.40 -0.38 -0.38
C GLU A 583 25.55 -1.18 0.26
N TYR A 584 25.27 -2.41 0.69
CA TYR A 584 26.28 -3.31 1.24
C TYR A 584 27.35 -3.67 0.19
N VAL A 585 26.92 -3.99 -1.03
CA VAL A 585 27.83 -4.32 -2.14
C VAL A 585 28.67 -3.10 -2.53
N GLN A 586 28.07 -1.92 -2.64
CA GLN A 586 28.78 -0.68 -2.91
C GLN A 586 29.81 -0.37 -1.82
N ALA A 587 29.44 -0.53 -0.55
CA ALA A 587 30.35 -0.31 0.57
C ALA A 587 31.54 -1.29 0.55
N PHE A 588 31.30 -2.57 0.24
CA PHE A 588 32.36 -3.57 0.11
C PHE A 588 33.31 -3.27 -1.05
N ASN A 589 32.76 -2.88 -2.21
CA ASN A 589 33.57 -2.50 -3.37
C ASN A 589 34.43 -1.26 -3.07
N ASN A 590 33.86 -0.23 -2.45
CA ASN A 590 34.59 0.96 -2.03
C ASN A 590 35.71 0.64 -1.03
N PHE A 591 35.41 -0.16 -0.01
CA PHE A 591 36.41 -0.63 0.96
C PHE A 591 37.55 -1.42 0.28
N THR A 592 37.20 -2.31 -0.64
CA THR A 592 38.19 -3.10 -1.41
C THR A 592 39.10 -2.20 -2.25
N LEU A 593 38.53 -1.21 -2.94
CA LEU A 593 39.29 -0.26 -3.76
C LEU A 593 40.18 0.65 -2.90
N GLU A 594 39.68 1.14 -1.75
CA GLU A 594 40.44 1.94 -0.79
C GLU A 594 41.67 1.14 -0.28
N ASN A 595 41.52 -0.13 0.10
CA ASN A 595 42.63 -0.97 0.55
C ASN A 595 43.68 -1.21 -0.55
N ILE A 596 43.24 -1.46 -1.78
CA ILE A 596 44.16 -1.65 -2.93
C ILE A 596 44.93 -0.35 -3.21
N SER A 597 44.24 0.80 -3.19
CA SER A 597 44.87 2.11 -3.42
C SER A 597 45.93 2.47 -2.36
N GLN A 598 45.78 1.95 -1.14
CA GLN A 598 46.74 2.11 -0.04
C GLN A 598 47.91 1.11 -0.08
N GLY A 599 48.02 0.28 -1.13
CA GLY A 599 49.06 -0.74 -1.24
C GLY A 599 48.87 -1.94 -0.31
N LYS A 600 47.69 -2.08 0.31
CA LYS A 600 47.36 -3.11 1.31
C LYS A 600 46.73 -4.37 0.69
N GLY A 601 47.04 -4.69 -0.56
CA GLY A 601 46.50 -5.87 -1.24
C GLY A 601 47.13 -6.11 -2.59
N ASN A 602 47.10 -7.36 -3.08
CA ASN A 602 47.63 -7.68 -4.39
C ASN A 602 46.77 -6.98 -5.49
N SER A 603 47.43 -6.22 -6.37
CA SER A 603 46.80 -5.43 -7.44
C SER A 603 46.44 -6.26 -8.68
N GLU A 604 46.90 -7.51 -8.72
CA GLU A 604 46.54 -8.45 -9.79
C GLU A 604 45.03 -8.74 -9.77
N ASN A 605 44.38 -8.41 -10.91
CA ASN A 605 42.97 -8.66 -11.19
C ASN A 605 41.95 -8.01 -10.22
N ILE A 606 42.02 -6.68 -10.03
CA ILE A 606 41.07 -5.89 -9.23
C ILE A 606 39.60 -6.25 -9.55
N ARG A 607 39.27 -6.45 -10.83
CA ARG A 607 37.91 -6.79 -11.28
C ARG A 607 37.40 -8.11 -10.70
N SER A 608 38.25 -9.11 -10.47
CA SER A 608 37.81 -10.37 -9.87
C SER A 608 37.51 -10.26 -8.36
N LYS A 609 37.96 -9.17 -7.71
CA LYS A 609 37.67 -8.91 -6.28
C LYS A 609 36.38 -8.14 -6.08
N LEU A 610 35.98 -7.30 -7.04
CA LEU A 610 34.74 -6.53 -6.97
C LEU A 610 33.50 -7.43 -7.11
N LEU A 611 32.44 -7.02 -6.45
CA LEU A 611 31.11 -7.64 -6.51
C LEU A 611 30.26 -6.91 -7.56
N LYS A 612 29.46 -7.68 -8.28
CA LYS A 612 28.40 -7.12 -9.13
C LYS A 612 27.30 -6.60 -8.21
N ARG A 613 26.81 -5.38 -8.48
CA ARG A 613 25.66 -4.81 -7.76
C ARG A 613 24.43 -5.72 -7.92
N PRO A 614 23.68 -5.99 -6.85
CA PRO A 614 22.48 -6.83 -6.87
C PRO A 614 21.34 -6.11 -7.63
N GLY A 615 20.29 -6.85 -7.96
CA GLY A 615 19.16 -6.34 -8.71
C GLY A 615 18.38 -7.47 -9.37
N PHE A 616 17.47 -7.10 -10.27
CA PHE A 616 16.80 -8.08 -11.13
C PHE A 616 16.82 -7.58 -12.58
N CYS A 617 16.83 -8.51 -13.53
CA CYS A 617 16.64 -8.19 -14.94
C CYS A 617 15.64 -9.14 -15.58
N TYR A 618 14.87 -8.62 -16.54
CA TYR A 618 13.99 -9.46 -17.34
C TYR A 618 14.83 -10.15 -18.41
N SER A 619 14.82 -11.48 -18.39
CA SER A 619 15.67 -12.34 -19.22
C SER A 619 15.57 -12.08 -20.74
N ALA A 620 14.48 -11.48 -21.24
CA ALA A 620 14.36 -11.10 -22.65
C ALA A 620 15.31 -9.96 -23.07
N ALA A 621 15.84 -9.18 -22.14
CA ALA A 621 16.81 -8.12 -22.42
C ALA A 621 17.70 -7.86 -21.19
N PRO A 622 18.86 -8.55 -21.07
CA PRO A 622 19.73 -8.47 -19.88
C PRO A 622 20.26 -7.06 -19.55
N ASN A 623 20.10 -6.09 -20.45
CA ASN A 623 20.54 -4.71 -20.28
C ASN A 623 19.40 -3.72 -19.99
N VAL A 624 18.14 -4.16 -19.91
CA VAL A 624 16.98 -3.25 -19.75
C VAL A 624 16.68 -2.93 -18.28
N TYR A 625 17.33 -3.61 -17.32
CA TYR A 625 17.26 -3.22 -15.90
C TYR A 625 18.48 -3.69 -15.07
N HIS A 626 19.15 -2.72 -14.44
CA HIS A 626 20.27 -2.85 -13.49
C HIS A 626 20.23 -1.55 -12.65
N TYR A 627 19.94 -1.46 -11.35
CA TYR A 627 20.36 -2.25 -10.18
C TYR A 627 19.33 -2.12 -9.02
N GLY A 628 19.61 -2.79 -7.90
CA GLY A 628 18.69 -2.99 -6.79
C GLY A 628 18.30 -1.79 -5.90
N ALA A 629 19.02 -0.68 -5.98
CA ALA A 629 18.69 0.55 -5.26
C ALA A 629 18.21 1.69 -6.18
N GLU A 630 19.04 1.99 -7.20
CA GLU A 630 18.94 3.09 -8.17
C GLU A 630 19.62 2.70 -9.49
N GLU A 631 19.23 3.34 -10.60
CA GLU A 631 19.94 3.25 -11.89
C GLU A 631 21.36 3.86 -11.81
N ASP A 632 22.28 3.40 -12.65
CA ASP A 632 23.69 3.85 -12.66
C ASP A 632 23.89 5.34 -12.98
N THR A 633 22.91 5.95 -13.65
CA THR A 633 22.94 7.35 -14.05
C THR A 633 22.68 8.30 -12.88
N PHE A 634 22.13 7.80 -11.77
CA PHE A 634 21.76 8.62 -10.63
C PHE A 634 22.87 8.71 -9.58
N PRO A 635 23.03 9.87 -8.93
CA PRO A 635 24.00 10.01 -7.86
C PRO A 635 23.66 9.04 -6.73
N PRO A 636 24.66 8.31 -6.18
CA PRO A 636 24.43 7.47 -5.03
C PRO A 636 24.01 8.33 -3.84
N ARG A 637 23.32 7.70 -2.89
CA ARG A 637 22.97 8.32 -1.61
C ARG A 637 24.19 9.08 -1.03
N PRO A 638 24.01 10.31 -0.51
CA PRO A 638 25.06 11.03 0.19
C PRO A 638 25.71 10.17 1.27
N ARG A 639 26.99 10.39 1.62
CA ARG A 639 27.71 9.59 2.65
C ARG A 639 27.42 10.07 4.07
N TYR A 640 27.55 9.17 5.03
CA TYR A 640 27.23 9.47 6.42
C TYR A 640 28.37 10.30 7.01
N THR A 641 28.02 11.37 7.72
CA THR A 641 28.97 12.25 8.42
C THR A 641 28.63 12.26 9.91
N GLU A 642 29.63 12.06 10.77
CA GLU A 642 29.46 12.03 12.23
C GLU A 642 29.19 13.41 12.83
N SER A 643 29.52 14.49 12.11
CA SER A 643 29.44 15.86 12.62
C SER A 643 29.27 16.87 11.49
N GLU A 644 28.04 17.32 11.24
CA GLU A 644 27.80 18.70 10.80
C GLU A 644 26.56 19.22 11.51
N ASP A 645 26.73 20.32 12.25
CA ASP A 645 25.68 21.29 12.55
C ASP A 645 25.21 21.87 11.21
N TYR A 646 24.43 21.10 10.45
CA TYR A 646 23.63 21.70 9.39
C TYR A 646 22.64 22.62 10.09
N SER A 647 22.85 23.93 9.97
CA SER A 647 21.81 24.90 10.28
C SER A 647 20.67 24.64 9.29
N TYR A 648 19.71 23.81 9.68
CA TYR A 648 18.54 23.50 8.86
C TYR A 648 17.74 24.80 8.65
N SER A 649 17.89 25.39 7.47
CA SER A 649 17.01 26.43 6.96
C SER A 649 15.78 25.77 6.32
N SER A 650 14.94 25.10 7.13
CA SER A 650 13.63 24.63 6.66
C SER A 650 12.70 24.46 7.85
N SER A 651 11.57 25.16 7.82
CA SER A 651 10.51 25.21 8.83
C SER A 651 9.71 23.91 8.97
N TYR A 652 10.19 22.80 8.41
CA TYR A 652 9.52 21.51 8.42
C TYR A 652 9.80 20.74 9.72
N THR A 653 9.24 21.26 10.82
CA THR A 653 9.02 20.53 12.07
C THR A 653 7.53 20.35 12.27
N SER A 654 6.95 19.42 11.51
CA SER A 654 5.56 19.06 11.69
C SER A 654 5.43 18.09 12.88
N GLN A 655 4.67 18.49 13.90
CA GLN A 655 4.24 17.56 14.94
C GLN A 655 3.22 16.60 14.33
N TYR A 656 3.59 15.33 14.17
CA TYR A 656 2.66 14.31 13.72
C TYR A 656 1.57 14.07 14.78
N GLU A 657 0.33 14.42 14.45
CA GLU A 657 -0.85 14.16 15.27
C GLU A 657 -1.58 12.90 14.77
N PRO A 658 -1.51 11.76 15.48
CA PRO A 658 -2.31 10.61 15.11
C PRO A 658 -3.80 10.93 15.32
N ASN A 659 -4.58 10.92 14.23
CA ASN A 659 -6.04 11.13 14.14
C ASN A 659 -6.57 12.54 13.84
N LYS A 660 -5.88 13.40 13.09
CA LYS A 660 -6.62 14.42 12.33
C LYS A 660 -7.43 13.70 11.25
N SER A 661 -8.71 13.48 11.53
CA SER A 661 -9.67 13.00 10.54
C SER A 661 -9.72 14.05 9.44
N GLU A 662 -9.07 13.79 8.31
CA GLU A 662 -9.29 14.59 7.12
C GLU A 662 -10.71 14.30 6.63
N SER A 663 -11.51 15.36 6.58
CA SER A 663 -12.91 15.29 6.18
C SER A 663 -13.00 14.71 4.77
N LYS A 664 -13.82 13.67 4.59
CA LYS A 664 -14.26 13.12 3.28
C LYS A 664 -14.82 14.17 2.28
N TRP A 665 -14.91 15.43 2.69
CA TRP A 665 -15.59 16.54 2.01
C TRP A 665 -14.79 17.22 0.87
N SER A 666 -13.51 16.89 0.65
CA SER A 666 -12.60 17.67 -0.21
C SER A 666 -12.32 17.09 -1.60
N ILE A 667 -12.80 15.89 -1.94
CA ILE A 667 -12.38 15.19 -3.15
C ILE A 667 -13.10 15.74 -4.40
N GLU A 668 -14.36 16.16 -4.29
CA GLU A 668 -15.09 16.72 -5.43
C GLU A 668 -14.83 18.22 -5.65
N PRO A 669 -14.70 18.69 -6.90
CA PRO A 669 -14.80 20.11 -7.22
C PRO A 669 -16.25 20.54 -7.00
N HIS A 670 -16.53 21.15 -5.85
CA HIS A 670 -17.85 21.66 -5.51
C HIS A 670 -18.26 22.79 -6.47
N ARG A 671 -19.02 22.44 -7.52
CA ARG A 671 -19.61 23.37 -8.49
C ARG A 671 -20.44 24.46 -7.81
N TRP A 672 -20.95 24.22 -6.60
CA TRP A 672 -21.73 25.19 -5.83
C TRP A 672 -20.89 26.36 -5.33
N TYR A 673 -19.64 26.17 -4.89
CA TYR A 673 -18.81 27.32 -4.52
C TYR A 673 -18.46 28.16 -5.73
N GLY A 674 -18.13 27.53 -6.86
CA GLY A 674 -17.95 28.23 -8.14
C GLY A 674 -19.22 28.97 -8.58
N PHE A 675 -20.39 28.36 -8.40
CA PHE A 675 -21.68 28.99 -8.69
C PHE A 675 -21.98 30.17 -7.76
N PHE A 676 -21.70 30.05 -6.46
CA PHE A 676 -21.91 31.13 -5.49
C PHE A 676 -20.90 32.26 -5.66
N THR A 677 -19.63 31.97 -5.94
CA THR A 677 -18.62 32.99 -6.23
C THR A 677 -18.90 33.69 -7.56
N PHE A 678 -19.27 32.95 -8.60
CA PHE A 678 -19.69 33.50 -9.89
C PHE A 678 -20.96 34.34 -9.76
N SER A 679 -21.99 33.85 -9.03
CA SER A 679 -23.22 34.60 -8.77
C SER A 679 -22.97 35.84 -7.94
N ALA A 680 -22.07 35.78 -6.95
CA ALA A 680 -21.67 36.95 -6.16
C ALA A 680 -20.92 37.98 -7.01
N LEU A 681 -20.02 37.54 -7.90
CA LEU A 681 -19.35 38.41 -8.88
C LEU A 681 -20.34 39.02 -9.85
N LEU A 682 -21.30 38.25 -10.36
CA LEU A 682 -22.34 38.75 -11.27
C LEU A 682 -23.23 39.79 -10.58
N MET A 683 -23.63 39.53 -9.33
CA MET A 683 -24.37 40.48 -8.51
C MET A 683 -23.57 41.74 -8.20
N LEU A 684 -22.26 41.61 -7.94
CA LEU A 684 -21.36 42.75 -7.74
C LEU A 684 -21.27 43.59 -9.03
N ILE A 685 -21.11 42.95 -10.18
CA ILE A 685 -21.06 43.63 -11.49
C ILE A 685 -22.39 44.33 -11.79
N LEU A 686 -23.52 43.66 -11.60
CA LEU A 686 -24.86 44.26 -11.75
C LEU A 686 -25.07 45.43 -10.79
N TRP A 687 -24.66 45.28 -9.53
CA TRP A 687 -24.67 46.37 -8.55
C TRP A 687 -23.78 47.53 -8.99
N LEU A 688 -22.62 47.24 -9.58
CA LEU A 688 -21.71 48.26 -10.09
C LEU A 688 -22.32 49.02 -11.29
N MET A 689 -22.97 48.30 -12.22
CA MET A 689 -23.59 48.85 -13.43
C MET A 689 -24.82 49.73 -13.17
N ILE A 690 -25.52 49.57 -12.05
CA ILE A 690 -26.70 50.38 -11.68
C ILE A 690 -26.35 51.87 -11.45
N GLY A 691 -25.06 52.20 -11.27
CA GLY A 691 -24.58 53.57 -11.08
C GLY A 691 -25.04 54.24 -9.78
N ASN A 692 -24.41 55.35 -9.40
CA ASN A 692 -24.63 55.97 -8.08
C ASN A 692 -26.09 56.41 -7.85
N ARG A 693 -26.80 56.84 -8.91
CA ARG A 693 -28.22 57.23 -8.82
C ARG A 693 -29.16 56.04 -8.63
N GLY A 694 -28.91 54.91 -9.31
CA GLY A 694 -29.72 53.71 -9.17
C GLY A 694 -29.50 53.00 -7.82
N ARG A 695 -28.28 53.03 -7.28
CA ARG A 695 -27.97 52.49 -5.94
C ARG A 695 -28.68 53.26 -4.83
N ALA A 696 -28.77 54.60 -4.95
CA ALA A 696 -29.52 55.43 -4.01
C ALA A 696 -31.03 55.12 -4.01
N ALA A 697 -31.63 54.95 -5.19
CA ALA A 697 -33.04 54.59 -5.31
C ALA A 697 -33.36 53.18 -4.77
N MET A 698 -32.45 52.22 -4.96
CA MET A 698 -32.59 50.87 -4.40
C MET A 698 -32.45 50.88 -2.88
N LYS A 699 -31.51 51.65 -2.33
CA LYS A 699 -31.33 51.83 -0.88
C LYS A 699 -32.59 52.43 -0.24
N GLN A 700 -33.19 53.43 -0.89
CA GLN A 700 -34.45 54.04 -0.44
C GLN A 700 -35.60 53.03 -0.45
N LYS A 701 -35.75 52.22 -1.51
CA LYS A 701 -36.76 51.14 -1.58
C LYS A 701 -36.57 50.05 -0.51
N ILE A 702 -35.32 49.72 -0.18
CA ILE A 702 -35.01 48.73 0.87
C ILE A 702 -35.34 49.32 2.25
N GLU A 703 -34.95 50.57 2.51
CA GLU A 703 -35.30 51.28 3.75
C GLU A 703 -36.82 51.41 3.93
N ASP A 704 -37.56 51.69 2.86
CA ASP A 704 -39.03 51.76 2.89
C ASP A 704 -39.67 50.38 3.16
N ARG A 705 -39.11 49.30 2.61
CA ARG A 705 -39.55 47.92 2.91
C ARG A 705 -39.27 47.54 4.36
N VAL A 706 -38.09 47.88 4.87
CA VAL A 706 -37.70 47.61 6.27
C VAL A 706 -38.56 48.42 7.25
N ARG A 707 -38.93 49.66 6.92
CA ARG A 707 -39.91 50.45 7.69
C ARG A 707 -41.30 49.82 7.66
N SER A 708 -41.73 49.22 6.54
CA SER A 708 -43.03 48.52 6.49
C SER A 708 -43.06 47.28 7.40
N ILE A 709 -41.93 46.55 7.50
CA ILE A 709 -41.80 45.37 8.38
C ILE A 709 -41.73 45.79 9.86
N SER A 710 -41.03 46.89 10.17
CA SER A 710 -41.00 47.52 11.49
C SER A 710 -42.40 47.95 11.96
N SER A 711 -43.22 48.51 11.07
CA SER A 711 -44.62 48.88 11.38
C SER A 711 -45.53 47.68 11.62
N LEU A 712 -45.20 46.52 11.03
CA LEU A 712 -45.89 45.25 11.26
C LEU A 712 -45.54 44.66 12.64
N MET A 713 -44.26 44.76 13.04
CA MET A 713 -43.77 44.37 14.37
C MET A 713 -44.33 45.25 15.50
N HIS A 714 -44.60 46.53 15.26
CA HIS A 714 -45.21 47.43 16.26
C HIS A 714 -46.71 47.16 16.51
N LYS A 715 -47.44 46.60 15.53
CA LYS A 715 -48.85 46.16 15.72
C LYS A 715 -48.98 44.83 16.46
N ILE A 716 -47.92 44.03 16.52
CA ILE A 716 -47.91 42.73 17.21
C ILE A 716 -47.57 42.90 18.71
N ASN A 717 -47.03 44.04 19.13
CA ASN A 717 -46.47 44.25 20.48
C ASN A 717 -47.37 44.97 21.50
N LEU A 718 -48.70 44.96 21.32
CA LEU A 718 -49.67 45.55 22.29
C LEU A 718 -50.50 44.52 23.09
N LYS A 719 -50.07 43.24 23.14
CA LYS A 719 -50.61 42.24 24.06
C LYS A 719 -49.50 41.38 24.66
N ARG A 720 -48.82 41.90 25.69
CA ARG A 720 -48.33 41.19 26.91
C ARG A 720 -47.33 42.06 27.70
N HIS A 721 -47.71 42.44 28.92
CA HIS A 721 -46.78 42.77 30.01
C HIS A 721 -46.48 41.48 30.82
N PRO A 722 -45.55 41.48 31.80
CA PRO A 722 -44.15 41.90 31.70
C PRO A 722 -43.23 40.81 32.32
N PHE A 723 -41.98 40.69 31.86
CA PHE A 723 -40.95 40.06 32.70
C PHE A 723 -39.72 40.97 32.77
N GLN A 724 -39.42 41.34 34.01
CA GLN A 724 -38.31 42.17 34.46
C GLN A 724 -36.97 41.63 33.97
N TYR A 725 -36.17 42.51 33.38
CA TYR A 725 -34.72 42.40 33.45
C TYR A 725 -34.20 43.39 34.48
N PHE A 726 -33.41 42.86 35.40
CA PHE A 726 -32.61 43.62 36.35
C PHE A 726 -31.71 44.60 35.60
N LYS A 727 -31.84 45.88 35.95
CA LYS A 727 -30.97 46.96 35.51
C LYS A 727 -29.95 47.22 36.63
N LEU A 728 -28.66 47.15 36.32
CA LEU A 728 -27.63 47.79 37.11
C LEU A 728 -27.06 48.95 36.28
N ASN A 729 -27.31 50.15 36.80
CA ASN A 729 -26.87 51.47 36.36
C ASN A 729 -25.35 51.61 36.64
N ASN A 730 -24.54 52.10 35.72
CA ASN A 730 -24.26 53.50 35.32
C ASN A 730 -22.94 54.05 35.93
N SER A 731 -22.08 54.55 35.03
CA SER A 731 -21.11 55.65 35.18
C SER A 731 -20.11 55.71 36.34
N SER A 732 -18.81 55.73 36.00
CA SER A 732 -17.90 56.87 36.29
C SER A 732 -16.51 56.65 35.68
N THR A 733 -16.11 57.59 34.82
CA THR A 733 -14.78 58.21 34.67
C THR A 733 -13.51 57.41 34.96
N GLY A 734 -12.64 57.31 33.95
CA GLY A 734 -11.23 56.95 34.09
C GLY A 734 -10.49 56.99 32.76
N THR A 735 -9.89 58.14 32.46
CA THR A 735 -8.92 58.41 31.39
C THR A 735 -7.74 57.43 31.40
N MET A 736 -7.25 57.03 30.21
CA MET A 736 -5.82 56.98 29.88
C MET A 736 -5.64 56.75 28.36
N ASP A 737 -4.77 57.58 27.79
CA ASP A 737 -4.32 57.65 26.40
C ASP A 737 -3.57 56.38 25.94
N TYR A 738 -3.52 56.14 24.62
CA TYR A 738 -2.30 56.34 23.81
C TYR A 738 -2.53 55.97 22.34
N GLU A 739 -1.77 56.67 21.50
CA GLU A 739 -1.90 56.91 20.07
C GLU A 739 -1.50 55.73 19.16
N LEU A 740 -2.09 55.70 17.96
CA LEU A 740 -1.59 54.96 16.79
C LEU A 740 -0.95 55.98 15.84
N GLY A 741 0.38 55.90 15.72
CA GLY A 741 1.21 56.76 14.87
C GLY A 741 1.07 56.47 13.38
N HIS A 742 1.10 57.56 12.62
CA HIS A 742 0.86 57.73 11.19
C HIS A 742 1.87 57.10 10.23
N VAL A 743 1.35 56.76 9.04
CA VAL A 743 2.02 56.67 7.74
C VAL A 743 2.42 58.08 7.25
N PRO A 744 3.60 58.28 6.64
CA PRO A 744 3.84 59.45 5.79
C PRO A 744 3.86 59.09 4.29
N GLN A 745 3.22 59.96 3.52
CA GLN A 745 3.22 60.01 2.05
C GLN A 745 4.21 61.09 1.56
N GLU A 746 4.90 60.77 0.46
CA GLU A 746 5.42 61.61 -0.65
C GLU A 746 6.04 63.00 -0.42
N THR A 747 7.26 63.19 -0.96
CA THR A 747 7.70 64.43 -1.65
C THR A 747 8.71 64.10 -2.76
N GLU A 748 8.45 64.60 -3.98
CA GLU A 748 9.39 64.85 -5.10
C GLU A 748 9.87 66.32 -5.03
N PRO A 749 10.73 66.86 -5.93
CA PRO A 749 11.78 66.28 -6.78
C PRO A 749 13.12 67.08 -6.70
N ASP A 750 14.24 66.58 -7.25
CA ASP A 750 15.25 67.48 -7.85
C ASP A 750 16.13 66.83 -8.94
N ASN A 751 16.55 67.68 -9.86
CA ASN A 751 17.17 67.45 -11.15
C ASN A 751 18.64 66.99 -11.09
N ASN A 752 19.04 66.07 -11.96
CA ASN A 752 20.15 66.28 -12.92
C ASN A 752 20.40 65.04 -13.80
N LYS A 753 20.34 65.26 -15.12
CA LYS A 753 20.83 64.41 -16.23
C LYS A 753 22.31 64.77 -16.50
N PRO A 754 23.14 63.98 -17.22
CA PRO A 754 22.88 63.66 -18.63
C PRO A 754 23.39 62.32 -19.22
N SER A 755 22.71 61.94 -20.33
CA SER A 755 23.20 61.29 -21.57
C SER A 755 23.69 59.82 -21.51
N HIS A 756 23.49 58.91 -22.47
CA HIS A 756 23.18 58.95 -23.91
C HIS A 756 22.51 57.62 -24.36
N ASN A 757 21.57 57.71 -25.33
CA ASN A 757 21.30 56.87 -26.54
C ASN A 757 21.56 55.34 -26.55
N GLU A 758 20.80 54.44 -27.18
CA GLU A 758 19.96 54.42 -28.41
C GLU A 758 19.04 53.16 -28.36
N GLN A 759 17.71 53.25 -28.56
CA GLN A 759 16.93 52.79 -29.74
C GLN A 759 17.42 51.52 -30.47
N PHE A 760 16.69 50.40 -30.38
CA PHE A 760 15.64 49.89 -31.30
C PHE A 760 16.14 49.39 -32.67
N VAL A 761 15.96 48.08 -32.97
CA VAL A 761 15.43 47.59 -34.27
C VAL A 761 14.74 46.23 -34.06
N VAL A 762 13.49 46.16 -34.50
CA VAL A 762 12.71 44.95 -34.83
C VAL A 762 12.91 44.66 -36.31
N SER A 763 12.99 43.40 -36.71
CA SER A 763 12.75 43.00 -38.09
C SER A 763 11.96 41.69 -38.12
N GLU A 764 10.75 41.81 -38.65
CA GLU A 764 9.87 40.74 -39.13
C GLU A 764 10.27 40.30 -40.56
N ASP A 765 9.79 39.10 -40.88
CA ASP A 765 9.30 38.63 -42.19
C ASP A 765 10.11 37.69 -43.10
N ASP A 766 9.33 36.67 -43.50
CA ASP A 766 9.24 35.99 -44.79
C ASP A 766 9.91 34.62 -45.05
N ASP A 767 9.04 33.61 -44.94
CA ASP A 767 8.52 32.79 -46.04
C ASP A 767 9.37 31.67 -46.70
N LYS A 768 8.78 30.46 -46.55
CA LYS A 768 8.62 29.35 -47.52
C LYS A 768 9.52 28.10 -47.49
N PRO A 769 8.92 26.95 -47.90
CA PRO A 769 9.33 25.60 -47.54
C PRO A 769 10.12 24.92 -48.65
N ASP A 770 10.76 23.79 -48.35
CA ASP A 770 11.04 22.81 -49.39
C ASP A 770 10.99 21.36 -48.89
N SER A 771 10.47 20.55 -49.80
CA SER A 771 10.21 19.12 -49.75
C SER A 771 11.35 18.29 -50.33
N ASN A 772 11.39 17.02 -49.89
CA ASN A 772 11.79 15.80 -50.61
C ASN A 772 13.24 15.27 -50.61
N SER A 773 13.27 13.96 -50.29
CA SER A 773 14.14 12.87 -50.78
C SER A 773 15.61 12.88 -50.33
N VAL A 774 16.21 11.78 -49.86
CA VAL A 774 16.11 10.36 -50.26
C VAL A 774 16.19 9.45 -49.03
#